data_AF-A0A5A7NCN3-F1
#
_entry.id   AF-A0A5A7NCN3-F1
#
_cell.length_a   1.000
_cell.length_b   1.000
_cell.length_c   1.000
_cell.angle_alpha   90.00
_cell.angle_beta   90.00
_cell.angle_gamma   90.00
#
_symmetry.space_group_name_H-M   'P 1'
#
loop_
_entity.id
_entity.type
_entity.pdbx_description
1 polymer ?
#
loop_
_entity_poly.entity_id
_entity_poly.type
_entity_poly.pdbx_seq_one_letter_code
_entity_poly.pdbx_strand_id
1 'polypeptide(L)'
;MAFFSIGSGQSAFLPQITPIDLSVLAFQPPLTAAQLQGQSSDPAVIPPWQLSQESESLDRRLNEVRRLTSFIDEQAPGVDSVGVGVDERASFVIFDALKKLETLAEVAADENTSAANLARLNEQFQAGLAEITDYIGSADTDKLTLLAGQRTSSTTSPIEIGTDQQTFTGQAVALGSRDDPIESLVGDEKFTVVIKRFDESFNIDVDLADIEGPLSINVVVDHINTQITAVPATDSSGDPILRANGDPIPKFTTRFGIKTDDNFDHAIEVRTSLFEEVRLVPAVSEPSLFVTTNRTALRGDDPEQSRITRFDDVAGAIVEATRTEIVGIDSRATRIAELTPPEDEDDVAGPVAAATTTAAVAVDSEGFIYTLGTSSGDFGNQQNLAADGEDVFLTKIDTLGNVVFSRLLGSATNAEAFSLAVDSQDNVIIAGSTTDNLGDNTRISGTDSFVTKFSARGDRIFTYQLDTVAQDKPAAIAIDADDNIILTGFSDGAINAATPSNGGRDVMLLKIDGDSGQRVDETLIGSATTERGEAVAIAEDGNILLASIDNGRAVLRKVDVNDFSNILFEQDLGQINNSGAISGLRVSGSNIFLAGSTSNSGFTGTAASIAKDFAGDTDGFVLKLTDSGSSADADFISFVGTEAFDRINDIAVGASSVFVVGSTRGALEAGGREGPTDAFITRIDMATGAIEQVQQFGLLLTNNEATGIAFTNTGPSVLDALGLPAGTVDRIETRSVDSQTTAKAGDYFDISIDGGRKRRITLNEGDTFSDIARRINRLSFRGDVSADGSNGKLVIRANGSASVDLIAGEGSSDLLGKLGLKSQRLLGTDALFNLDDDDDRNSSSTESDLGGVFAFKLDGPLGLQDRQTAAFTLTQIQEAINTSQRAFRSLSPSILDTLGDQLGGSASGVVPTRLQSQLANYSAALSRLQSGSGSGGFFI
;
A
#
# COMPACT_ATOMS: atom_id res chain seq x y z
N MET A 1 34.06 -7.91 36.94
CA MET A 1 34.72 -9.03 37.65
C MET A 1 34.44 -10.30 36.83
N ALA A 2 35.32 -11.27 36.61
CA ALA A 2 36.71 -11.45 37.06
C ALA A 2 37.56 -12.14 35.96
N PHE A 3 38.89 -12.02 36.03
CA PHE A 3 39.84 -12.69 35.14
C PHE A 3 40.08 -14.16 35.54
N PHE A 4 40.42 -15.02 34.56
CA PHE A 4 41.32 -16.15 34.79
C PHE A 4 42.21 -16.49 33.58
N SER A 5 43.45 -16.91 33.88
CA SER A 5 44.50 -17.42 32.98
C SER A 5 45.58 -18.10 33.86
N ILE A 6 46.58 -18.88 33.43
CA ILE A 6 47.13 -19.26 32.11
C ILE A 6 47.20 -20.80 32.03
N GLY A 7 47.07 -21.40 30.84
CA GLY A 7 47.31 -22.84 30.61
C GLY A 7 47.97 -23.12 29.27
N SER A 8 49.30 -23.01 29.20
CA SER A 8 50.07 -23.07 27.95
C SER A 8 50.36 -24.48 27.42
N GLY A 9 50.09 -24.70 26.14
CA GLY A 9 50.92 -25.53 25.27
C GLY A 9 50.30 -26.82 24.72
N GLN A 10 50.08 -26.85 23.41
CA GLN A 10 50.54 -27.89 22.47
C GLN A 10 50.14 -27.50 21.03
N SER A 11 51.13 -27.51 20.13
CA SER A 11 51.02 -27.83 18.69
C SER A 11 49.93 -27.15 17.85
N ALA A 12 50.30 -26.09 17.14
CA ALA A 12 49.52 -25.56 16.02
C ALA A 12 49.42 -26.59 14.88
N PHE A 13 48.23 -27.12 14.64
CA PHE A 13 47.90 -27.76 13.36
C PHE A 13 47.70 -26.67 12.30
N LEU A 14 48.81 -26.23 11.70
CA LEU A 14 48.77 -25.61 10.39
C LEU A 14 48.29 -26.68 9.40
N PRO A 15 47.15 -26.53 8.70
CA PRO A 15 46.94 -27.28 7.48
C PRO A 15 48.05 -26.84 6.51
N GLN A 16 48.97 -27.75 6.19
CA GLN A 16 49.91 -27.52 5.10
C GLN A 16 49.11 -27.51 3.80
N ILE A 17 48.62 -26.33 3.42
CA ILE A 17 48.29 -26.06 2.03
C ILE A 17 49.62 -26.09 1.28
N THR A 18 49.98 -27.27 0.76
CA THR A 18 50.93 -27.34 -0.35
C THR A 18 50.39 -26.42 -1.43
N PRO A 19 51.10 -25.35 -1.82
CA PRO A 19 50.63 -24.48 -2.87
C PRO A 19 50.45 -25.33 -4.13
N ILE A 20 49.24 -25.30 -4.69
CA ILE A 20 49.00 -25.87 -6.01
C ILE A 20 49.89 -25.09 -6.96
N ASP A 21 50.79 -25.77 -7.65
CA ASP A 21 51.60 -25.15 -8.69
C ASP A 21 50.72 -24.88 -9.91
N LEU A 22 50.08 -23.70 -9.89
CA LEU A 22 49.23 -23.19 -10.96
C LEU A 22 50.01 -22.82 -12.23
N SER A 23 51.34 -23.03 -12.30
CA SER A 23 52.10 -22.80 -13.53
C SER A 23 51.71 -23.73 -14.70
N VAL A 24 51.03 -24.85 -14.40
CA VAL A 24 50.41 -25.73 -15.41
C VAL A 24 49.00 -25.28 -15.80
N LEU A 25 48.42 -24.32 -15.05
CA LEU A 25 47.19 -23.58 -15.36
C LEU A 25 47.49 -22.16 -15.88
N ALA A 26 48.68 -21.96 -16.44
CA ALA A 26 48.99 -20.75 -17.18
C ALA A 26 47.99 -20.60 -18.35
N PHE A 27 47.09 -19.63 -18.24
CA PHE A 27 46.29 -19.15 -19.37
C PHE A 27 47.23 -18.88 -20.55
N GLN A 28 46.99 -19.55 -21.67
CA GLN A 28 47.50 -19.02 -22.92
C GLN A 28 46.84 -17.66 -23.15
N PRO A 29 47.57 -16.65 -23.67
CA PRO A 29 46.94 -15.40 -24.06
C PRO A 29 45.81 -15.67 -25.07
N PRO A 30 44.74 -14.85 -25.10
CA PRO A 30 43.66 -15.02 -26.07
C PRO A 30 44.25 -15.11 -27.48
N LEU A 31 43.91 -16.20 -28.18
CA LEU A 31 44.42 -16.46 -29.52
C LEU A 31 43.87 -15.40 -30.47
N THR A 32 44.74 -14.77 -31.25
CA THR A 32 44.30 -13.84 -32.30
C THR A 32 43.46 -14.59 -33.33
N ALA A 33 42.53 -13.90 -34.00
CA ALA A 33 41.69 -14.50 -35.04
C ALA A 33 42.50 -15.24 -36.13
N ALA A 34 43.70 -14.74 -36.45
CA ALA A 34 44.65 -15.37 -37.38
C ALA A 34 45.28 -16.68 -36.87
N GLN A 35 45.29 -16.94 -35.57
CA GLN A 35 45.84 -18.17 -34.97
C GLN A 35 44.78 -19.29 -34.87
N LEU A 36 43.50 -18.95 -34.75
CA LEU A 36 42.40 -19.93 -34.68
C LEU A 36 41.96 -20.45 -36.06
N GLN A 37 42.01 -19.63 -37.10
CA GLN A 37 41.71 -20.01 -38.49
C GLN A 37 42.64 -21.10 -39.06
N GLY A 38 43.70 -21.50 -38.34
CA GLY A 38 44.66 -22.52 -38.78
C GLY A 38 44.29 -23.97 -38.44
N GLN A 39 43.30 -24.24 -37.58
CA GLN A 39 43.02 -25.61 -37.07
C GLN A 39 41.53 -25.97 -36.85
N SER A 40 40.66 -25.70 -37.83
CA SER A 40 39.51 -26.56 -38.17
C SER A 40 38.89 -26.10 -39.50
N SER A 41 38.12 -26.96 -40.16
CA SER A 41 37.58 -26.71 -41.50
C SER A 41 36.19 -26.09 -41.53
N ASP A 42 35.69 -25.60 -40.39
CA ASP A 42 34.58 -24.64 -40.30
C ASP A 42 35.04 -23.44 -39.46
N PRO A 43 34.63 -22.21 -39.79
CA PRO A 43 34.96 -21.04 -39.01
C PRO A 43 34.22 -21.10 -37.66
N ALA A 44 34.93 -21.49 -36.60
CA ALA A 44 34.38 -21.45 -35.25
C ALA A 44 33.86 -20.03 -34.94
N VAL A 45 32.56 -19.90 -34.73
CA VAL A 45 31.91 -18.64 -34.35
C VAL A 45 32.55 -18.14 -33.05
N ILE A 46 33.19 -16.98 -33.09
CA ILE A 46 33.86 -16.38 -31.93
C ILE A 46 32.84 -15.49 -31.20
N PRO A 47 32.37 -15.86 -30.00
CA PRO A 47 31.38 -15.06 -29.29
C PRO A 47 31.98 -13.75 -28.74
N PRO A 48 31.16 -12.68 -28.58
CA PRO A 48 31.64 -11.36 -28.16
C PRO A 48 32.47 -11.34 -26.86
N TRP A 49 32.13 -12.20 -25.88
CA TRP A 49 32.86 -12.32 -24.61
C TRP A 49 34.23 -13.02 -24.72
N GLN A 50 34.62 -13.51 -25.89
CA GLN A 50 35.97 -14.01 -26.17
C GLN A 50 36.83 -13.01 -26.97
N LEU A 51 36.26 -11.90 -27.43
CA LEU A 51 37.02 -10.81 -28.02
C LEU A 51 37.83 -10.10 -26.93
N SER A 52 39.03 -9.65 -27.30
CA SER A 52 39.93 -8.93 -26.41
C SER A 52 39.35 -7.57 -26.01
N GLN A 53 38.54 -7.52 -24.95
CA GLN A 53 38.16 -6.25 -24.33
C GLN A 53 39.39 -5.69 -23.61
N GLU A 54 39.92 -4.56 -24.10
CA GLU A 54 40.85 -3.75 -23.29
C GLU A 54 40.12 -3.35 -22.00
N SER A 55 40.84 -3.26 -20.87
CA SER A 55 40.23 -2.91 -19.59
C SER A 55 39.85 -1.43 -19.55
N GLU A 56 38.70 -1.11 -20.13
CA GLU A 56 38.13 0.22 -20.16
C GLU A 56 37.64 0.64 -18.76
N SER A 57 37.82 1.91 -18.41
CA SER A 57 37.32 2.43 -17.14
C SER A 57 35.80 2.52 -17.17
N LEU A 58 35.17 2.36 -15.99
CA LEU A 58 33.71 2.48 -15.84
C LEU A 58 33.18 3.82 -16.38
N ASP A 59 33.92 4.92 -16.16
CA ASP A 59 33.63 6.23 -16.74
C ASP A 59 33.55 6.22 -18.28
N ARG A 60 34.36 5.43 -18.98
CA ARG A 60 34.33 5.36 -20.45
C ARG A 60 33.09 4.63 -20.91
N ARG A 61 32.86 3.42 -20.39
CA ARG A 61 31.66 2.61 -20.63
C ARG A 61 30.39 3.43 -20.39
N LEU A 62 30.32 4.14 -19.26
CA LEU A 62 29.18 5.01 -18.90
C LEU A 62 28.98 6.16 -19.90
N ASN A 63 30.06 6.81 -20.36
CA ASN A 63 29.98 7.88 -21.35
C ASN A 63 29.58 7.40 -22.75
N GLU A 64 29.81 6.12 -23.06
CA GLU A 64 29.33 5.47 -24.28
C GLU A 64 27.85 5.12 -24.17
N VAL A 65 27.44 4.43 -23.10
CA VAL A 65 26.03 4.09 -22.86
C VAL A 65 25.15 5.34 -22.81
N ARG A 66 25.60 6.42 -22.15
CA ARG A 66 24.88 7.72 -22.10
C ARG A 66 24.69 8.41 -23.45
N ARG A 67 25.36 7.97 -24.52
CA ARG A 67 25.24 8.52 -25.88
C ARG A 67 24.46 7.62 -26.82
N LEU A 68 24.04 6.44 -26.37
CA LEU A 68 23.22 5.53 -27.16
C LEU A 68 21.84 6.16 -27.41
N THR A 69 21.33 5.94 -28.62
CA THR A 69 19.92 6.18 -28.97
C THR A 69 19.09 4.91 -28.92
N SER A 70 19.75 3.76 -28.73
CA SER A 70 19.20 2.40 -28.71
C SER A 70 20.25 1.48 -28.08
N PHE A 71 19.81 0.54 -27.25
CA PHE A 71 20.64 -0.47 -26.61
C PHE A 71 20.90 -1.67 -27.52
N ILE A 72 19.96 -1.98 -28.42
CA ILE A 72 20.05 -3.05 -29.42
C ILE A 72 20.90 -2.61 -30.62
N ASP A 73 22.07 -3.21 -30.77
CA ASP A 73 22.94 -2.98 -31.92
C ASP A 73 23.27 -4.30 -32.62
N GLU A 74 22.51 -4.61 -33.68
CA GLU A 74 22.75 -5.80 -34.52
C GLU A 74 24.07 -5.73 -35.31
N GLN A 75 24.75 -4.58 -35.34
CA GLN A 75 26.02 -4.36 -36.03
C GLN A 75 27.20 -4.23 -35.04
N ALA A 76 26.95 -4.48 -33.75
CA ALA A 76 27.98 -4.38 -32.72
C ALA A 76 29.17 -5.33 -33.00
N PRO A 77 30.41 -4.96 -32.62
CA PRO A 77 31.60 -5.78 -32.86
C PRO A 77 31.48 -7.21 -32.30
N GLY A 78 31.36 -8.20 -33.19
CA GLY A 78 31.17 -9.61 -32.85
C GLY A 78 29.77 -10.16 -33.15
N VAL A 79 28.77 -9.30 -33.38
CA VAL A 79 27.42 -9.70 -33.80
C VAL A 79 27.38 -10.00 -35.31
N ASP A 80 27.79 -9.05 -36.14
CA ASP A 80 27.88 -9.22 -37.59
C ASP A 80 29.21 -9.90 -37.99
N SER A 81 29.26 -11.23 -37.85
CA SER A 81 30.40 -12.03 -38.30
C SER A 81 30.00 -13.18 -39.23
N VAL A 82 30.94 -13.56 -40.12
CA VAL A 82 30.68 -14.50 -41.22
C VAL A 82 30.50 -15.92 -40.66
N GLY A 83 29.29 -16.45 -40.78
CA GLY A 83 28.92 -17.81 -40.34
C GLY A 83 27.97 -17.88 -39.14
N VAL A 84 27.53 -16.74 -38.60
CA VAL A 84 26.56 -16.64 -37.49
C VAL A 84 25.14 -16.87 -38.01
N GLY A 85 24.43 -17.85 -37.43
CA GLY A 85 23.01 -18.10 -37.68
C GLY A 85 22.09 -17.13 -36.91
N VAL A 86 20.78 -17.34 -36.99
CA VAL A 86 19.81 -16.44 -36.33
C VAL A 86 19.86 -16.57 -34.81
N ASP A 87 19.98 -17.80 -34.30
CA ASP A 87 20.09 -18.11 -32.86
C ASP A 87 21.37 -17.56 -32.21
N GLU A 88 22.52 -17.72 -32.86
CA GLU A 88 23.79 -17.17 -32.38
C GLU A 88 23.74 -15.64 -32.36
N ARG A 89 23.17 -15.02 -33.40
CA ARG A 89 23.03 -13.57 -33.49
C ARG A 89 22.17 -13.01 -32.37
N ALA A 90 21.00 -13.60 -32.12
CA ALA A 90 20.11 -13.20 -31.04
C ALA A 90 20.85 -13.27 -29.68
N SER A 91 21.57 -14.37 -29.43
CA SER A 91 22.37 -14.56 -28.21
C SER A 91 23.49 -13.51 -28.03
N PHE A 92 24.05 -12.98 -29.13
CA PHE A 92 25.11 -11.97 -29.11
C PHE A 92 24.57 -10.56 -28.92
N VAL A 93 23.47 -10.21 -29.59
CA VAL A 93 22.77 -8.93 -29.42
C VAL A 93 22.32 -8.76 -27.97
N ILE A 94 21.69 -9.78 -27.39
CA ILE A 94 21.22 -9.74 -25.99
C ILE A 94 22.40 -9.62 -25.02
N PHE A 95 23.52 -10.32 -25.27
CA PHE A 95 24.71 -10.21 -24.43
C PHE A 95 25.28 -8.77 -24.41
N ASP A 96 25.43 -8.15 -25.58
CA ASP A 96 25.95 -6.78 -25.69
C ASP A 96 25.01 -5.75 -25.04
N ALA A 97 23.71 -5.87 -25.29
CA ALA A 97 22.69 -5.01 -24.70
C ALA A 97 22.64 -5.14 -23.15
N LEU A 98 22.75 -6.36 -22.62
CA LEU A 98 22.84 -6.57 -21.16
C LEU A 98 24.14 -6.03 -20.55
N LYS A 99 25.28 -6.08 -21.26
CA LYS A 99 26.53 -5.42 -20.81
C LYS A 99 26.41 -3.90 -20.74
N LYS A 100 25.60 -3.28 -21.60
CA LYS A 100 25.25 -1.85 -21.53
C LYS A 100 24.39 -1.56 -20.28
N LEU A 101 23.40 -2.39 -19.96
CA LEU A 101 22.63 -2.28 -18.71
C LEU A 101 23.48 -2.52 -17.45
N GLU A 102 24.35 -3.53 -17.45
CA GLU A 102 25.25 -3.81 -16.33
C GLU A 102 26.12 -2.60 -16.00
N THR A 103 26.58 -1.86 -17.02
CA THR A 103 27.33 -0.62 -16.86
C THR A 103 26.53 0.45 -16.09
N LEU A 104 25.22 0.57 -16.31
CA LEU A 104 24.38 1.52 -15.58
C LEU A 104 24.16 1.06 -14.13
N ALA A 105 23.94 -0.25 -13.93
CA ALA A 105 23.75 -0.84 -12.60
C ALA A 105 25.04 -0.80 -11.74
N GLU A 106 26.21 -1.07 -12.33
CA GLU A 106 27.54 -0.92 -11.69
C GLU A 106 27.74 0.50 -11.15
N VAL A 107 27.34 1.53 -11.91
CA VAL A 107 27.48 2.93 -11.48
C VAL A 107 26.44 3.29 -10.42
N ALA A 108 25.21 2.81 -10.55
CA ALA A 108 24.15 3.10 -9.58
C ALA A 108 24.37 2.42 -8.22
N ALA A 109 25.01 1.25 -8.19
CA ALA A 109 25.37 0.54 -6.97
C ALA A 109 26.58 1.16 -6.23
N ASP A 110 27.33 2.09 -6.84
CA ASP A 110 28.45 2.76 -6.18
C ASP A 110 27.96 3.73 -5.08
N GLU A 111 28.54 3.64 -3.88
CA GLU A 111 28.21 4.47 -2.71
C GLU A 111 28.26 5.98 -3.01
N ASN A 112 29.14 6.41 -3.92
CA ASN A 112 29.37 7.81 -4.29
C ASN A 112 28.35 8.36 -5.30
N THR A 113 27.45 7.53 -5.85
CA THR A 113 26.42 7.99 -6.79
C THR A 113 25.30 8.72 -6.04
N SER A 114 25.04 9.97 -6.45
CA SER A 114 23.99 10.81 -5.85
C SER A 114 22.58 10.46 -6.36
N ALA A 115 21.55 10.69 -5.53
CA ALA A 115 20.15 10.41 -5.88
C ALA A 115 19.70 11.05 -7.22
N ALA A 116 20.13 12.29 -7.51
CA ALA A 116 19.84 12.94 -8.80
C ALA A 116 20.53 12.26 -10.01
N ASN A 117 21.61 11.50 -9.79
CA ASN A 117 22.18 10.63 -10.82
C ASN A 117 21.45 9.28 -10.87
N LEU A 118 21.02 8.70 -9.75
CA LEU A 118 20.23 7.46 -9.69
C LEU A 118 18.96 7.56 -10.53
N ALA A 119 18.14 8.61 -10.34
CA ALA A 119 16.91 8.80 -11.12
C ALA A 119 17.16 8.81 -12.66
N ARG A 120 18.19 9.54 -13.12
CA ARG A 120 18.57 9.59 -14.53
C ARG A 120 19.16 8.28 -15.05
N LEU A 121 19.90 7.54 -14.22
CA LEU A 121 20.42 6.22 -14.57
C LEU A 121 19.26 5.22 -14.67
N ASN A 122 18.28 5.29 -13.76
CA ASN A 122 17.07 4.49 -13.79
C ASN A 122 16.27 4.75 -15.08
N GLU A 123 16.03 6.00 -15.46
CA GLU A 123 15.34 6.33 -16.73
C GLU A 123 16.02 5.67 -17.95
N GLN A 124 17.35 5.79 -18.07
CA GLN A 124 18.10 5.14 -19.16
C GLN A 124 18.09 3.60 -19.05
N PHE A 125 18.13 3.07 -17.83
CA PHE A 125 18.08 1.63 -17.58
C PHE A 125 16.72 1.04 -17.94
N GLN A 126 15.61 1.66 -17.55
CA GLN A 126 14.26 1.20 -17.90
C GLN A 126 14.03 1.26 -19.41
N ALA A 127 14.50 2.31 -20.09
CA ALA A 127 14.42 2.40 -21.55
C ALA A 127 15.19 1.26 -22.24
N GLY A 128 16.42 0.98 -21.80
CA GLY A 128 17.21 -0.14 -22.33
C GLY A 128 16.66 -1.51 -21.96
N LEU A 129 16.09 -1.67 -20.77
CA LEU A 129 15.44 -2.89 -20.32
C LEU A 129 14.22 -3.20 -21.21
N ALA A 130 13.35 -2.22 -21.45
CA ALA A 130 12.20 -2.36 -22.33
C ALA A 130 12.62 -2.82 -23.74
N GLU A 131 13.60 -2.13 -24.34
CA GLU A 131 14.14 -2.45 -25.67
C GLU A 131 14.72 -3.88 -25.76
N ILE A 132 15.40 -4.33 -24.70
CA ILE A 132 15.93 -5.70 -24.59
C ILE A 132 14.80 -6.72 -24.42
N THR A 133 13.79 -6.44 -23.61
CA THR A 133 12.66 -7.35 -23.42
C THR A 133 11.81 -7.49 -24.68
N ASP A 134 11.61 -6.40 -25.43
CA ASP A 134 10.96 -6.40 -26.74
C ASP A 134 11.76 -7.22 -27.75
N TYR A 135 13.07 -6.99 -27.85
CA TYR A 135 13.95 -7.78 -28.73
C TYR A 135 13.90 -9.28 -28.40
N ILE A 136 14.00 -9.65 -27.11
CA ILE A 136 13.89 -11.05 -26.67
C ILE A 136 12.54 -11.66 -27.08
N GLY A 137 11.44 -10.90 -26.97
CA GLY A 137 10.10 -11.36 -27.31
C GLY A 137 9.83 -11.52 -28.82
N SER A 138 10.63 -10.86 -29.67
CA SER A 138 10.48 -10.81 -31.14
C SER A 138 11.65 -11.37 -31.94
N ALA A 139 12.72 -11.84 -31.30
CA ALA A 139 13.92 -12.34 -31.97
C ALA A 139 13.58 -13.51 -32.90
N ASP A 140 14.15 -13.48 -34.10
CA ASP A 140 14.06 -14.60 -35.06
C ASP A 140 15.03 -15.69 -34.60
N THR A 141 14.51 -16.85 -34.21
CA THR A 141 15.25 -17.97 -33.60
C THR A 141 14.71 -19.29 -34.13
N ASP A 142 15.60 -20.17 -34.59
CA ASP A 142 15.25 -21.49 -35.16
C ASP A 142 15.25 -22.57 -34.07
N LYS A 143 16.28 -22.59 -33.21
CA LYS A 143 16.51 -23.61 -32.17
C LYS A 143 16.33 -23.09 -30.75
N LEU A 144 16.37 -21.78 -30.55
CA LEU A 144 16.14 -21.16 -29.24
C LEU A 144 14.68 -20.76 -29.05
N THR A 145 14.22 -20.83 -27.79
CA THR A 145 13.02 -20.11 -27.33
C THR A 145 13.45 -19.19 -26.20
N LEU A 146 13.45 -17.89 -26.48
CA LEU A 146 13.94 -16.88 -25.54
C LEU A 146 12.76 -16.26 -24.79
N LEU A 147 12.87 -16.21 -23.46
CA LEU A 147 11.87 -15.60 -22.58
C LEU A 147 12.53 -14.48 -21.79
N ALA A 148 11.99 -13.27 -21.89
CA ALA A 148 12.44 -12.13 -21.11
C ALA A 148 12.29 -12.41 -19.60
N GLY A 149 11.09 -12.84 -19.19
CA GLY A 149 10.76 -13.21 -17.81
C GLY A 149 11.10 -14.66 -17.45
N GLN A 150 10.40 -15.19 -16.46
CA GLN A 150 10.54 -16.57 -15.99
C GLN A 150 9.96 -17.62 -16.96
N ARG A 151 10.44 -18.87 -16.85
CA ARG A 151 9.90 -20.03 -17.58
C ARG A 151 8.67 -20.57 -16.84
N THR A 152 7.49 -20.04 -17.17
CA THR A 152 6.21 -20.40 -16.53
C THR A 152 5.15 -20.82 -17.55
N SER A 153 4.27 -21.74 -17.15
CA SER A 153 3.05 -22.11 -17.89
C SER A 153 1.79 -21.45 -17.33
N SER A 154 1.89 -20.82 -16.16
CA SER A 154 0.78 -20.17 -15.48
C SER A 154 1.23 -18.99 -14.65
N THR A 155 0.35 -18.02 -14.49
CA THR A 155 0.48 -16.96 -13.49
C THR A 155 -0.78 -16.89 -12.61
N THR A 156 -0.62 -16.39 -11.40
CA THR A 156 -1.69 -16.28 -10.37
C THR A 156 -1.62 -14.89 -9.76
N SER A 157 -2.76 -14.23 -9.57
CA SER A 157 -2.78 -12.94 -8.87
C SER A 157 -2.25 -13.11 -7.44
N PRO A 158 -1.31 -12.27 -6.98
CA PRO A 158 -0.91 -12.26 -5.58
C PRO A 158 -2.07 -11.78 -4.69
N ILE A 159 -2.90 -10.86 -5.23
CA ILE A 159 -4.15 -10.38 -4.66
C ILE A 159 -5.14 -11.53 -4.49
N GLU A 160 -5.71 -11.64 -3.28
CA GLU A 160 -6.79 -12.56 -2.92
C GLU A 160 -8.04 -11.76 -2.54
N ILE A 161 -9.05 -11.69 -3.41
CA ILE A 161 -10.32 -11.05 -3.01
C ILE A 161 -11.00 -11.90 -1.93
N GLY A 162 -11.36 -11.23 -0.84
CA GLY A 162 -11.93 -11.80 0.36
C GLY A 162 -13.28 -12.48 0.14
N THR A 163 -13.66 -13.30 1.11
CA THR A 163 -14.97 -13.93 1.21
C THR A 163 -15.73 -13.35 2.40
N ASP A 164 -17.06 -13.28 2.30
CA ASP A 164 -17.93 -12.74 3.36
C ASP A 164 -17.60 -13.39 4.71
N GLN A 165 -17.07 -12.60 5.65
CA GLN A 165 -16.71 -13.11 6.97
C GLN A 165 -17.97 -13.26 7.82
N GLN A 166 -18.56 -14.46 7.82
CA GLN A 166 -19.65 -14.86 8.72
C GLN A 166 -19.19 -15.11 10.16
N THR A 167 -17.98 -14.68 10.51
CA THR A 167 -17.36 -14.91 11.81
C THR A 167 -16.44 -13.76 12.14
N PHE A 168 -16.78 -13.04 13.20
CA PHE A 168 -15.91 -12.06 13.84
C PHE A 168 -15.27 -12.69 15.08
N THR A 169 -13.98 -12.47 15.31
CA THR A 169 -13.31 -12.85 16.56
C THR A 169 -12.80 -11.59 17.24
N GLY A 170 -13.19 -11.40 18.50
CA GLY A 170 -12.75 -10.28 19.33
C GLY A 170 -11.30 -10.43 19.81
N GLN A 171 -10.88 -9.50 20.66
CA GLN A 171 -9.64 -9.60 21.42
C GLN A 171 -9.77 -10.66 22.53
N ALA A 172 -8.63 -11.19 22.98
CA ALA A 172 -8.60 -12.16 24.07
C ALA A 172 -8.91 -11.49 25.42
N VAL A 173 -9.81 -12.09 26.20
CA VAL A 173 -10.26 -11.59 27.51
C VAL A 173 -10.01 -12.56 28.66
N ALA A 174 -9.59 -13.79 28.38
CA ALA A 174 -9.10 -14.72 29.39
C ALA A 174 -7.81 -15.40 28.90
N LEU A 175 -6.72 -15.19 29.65
CA LEU A 175 -5.35 -15.63 29.31
C LEU A 175 -4.95 -16.94 30.04
N GLY A 176 -5.94 -17.83 30.25
CA GLY A 176 -5.85 -18.89 31.27
C GLY A 176 -6.93 -19.95 31.11
N SER A 177 -7.83 -20.08 32.09
CA SER A 177 -9.00 -20.94 31.97
C SER A 177 -10.20 -20.18 31.40
N ARG A 178 -11.03 -20.84 30.59
CA ARG A 178 -12.36 -20.33 30.17
C ARG A 178 -13.34 -20.14 31.33
N ASP A 179 -13.03 -20.72 32.49
CA ASP A 179 -13.83 -20.62 33.72
C ASP A 179 -13.30 -19.57 34.70
N ASP A 180 -12.17 -18.92 34.41
CA ASP A 180 -11.66 -17.82 35.22
C ASP A 180 -12.53 -16.55 35.00
N PRO A 181 -12.77 -15.71 36.03
CA PRO A 181 -13.53 -14.47 35.87
C PRO A 181 -12.78 -13.47 34.97
N ILE A 182 -13.51 -12.77 34.11
CA ILE A 182 -12.98 -11.63 33.35
C ILE A 182 -12.80 -10.47 34.34
N GLU A 183 -11.54 -10.10 34.65
CA GLU A 183 -11.21 -9.18 35.74
C GLU A 183 -11.75 -7.74 35.56
N SER A 184 -12.05 -7.34 34.32
CA SER A 184 -12.61 -6.03 33.97
C SER A 184 -14.12 -5.91 34.19
N LEU A 185 -14.84 -7.01 34.47
CA LEU A 185 -16.29 -7.01 34.71
C LEU A 185 -16.65 -6.96 36.20
N VAL A 186 -17.67 -6.18 36.53
CA VAL A 186 -18.19 -5.98 37.90
C VAL A 186 -19.60 -6.56 38.12
N GLY A 187 -20.37 -6.83 37.05
CA GLY A 187 -21.62 -7.58 37.06
C GLY A 187 -22.91 -6.78 37.13
N ASP A 188 -22.89 -5.49 36.81
CA ASP A 188 -24.08 -4.66 36.57
C ASP A 188 -24.18 -4.11 35.14
N GLU A 189 -23.25 -4.51 34.27
CA GLU A 189 -23.13 -4.02 32.90
C GLU A 189 -24.16 -4.61 31.94
N LYS A 190 -24.50 -3.83 30.91
CA LYS A 190 -25.53 -4.17 29.92
C LYS A 190 -25.13 -3.73 28.53
N PHE A 191 -25.56 -4.50 27.54
CA PHE A 191 -25.46 -4.14 26.13
C PHE A 191 -26.59 -4.81 25.35
N THR A 192 -26.89 -4.30 24.16
CA THR A 192 -27.89 -4.86 23.26
C THR A 192 -27.18 -5.50 22.06
N VAL A 193 -27.49 -6.76 21.79
CA VAL A 193 -27.19 -7.40 20.50
C VAL A 193 -28.34 -7.06 19.56
N VAL A 194 -28.10 -6.18 18.59
CA VAL A 194 -29.06 -5.86 17.54
C VAL A 194 -28.83 -6.83 16.38
N ILE A 195 -29.80 -7.68 16.09
CA ILE A 195 -29.77 -8.56 14.91
C ILE A 195 -30.76 -8.00 13.89
N LYS A 196 -30.25 -7.52 12.76
CA LYS A 196 -31.03 -7.13 11.59
C LYS A 196 -31.15 -8.32 10.64
N ARG A 197 -32.37 -8.65 10.24
CA ARG A 197 -32.64 -9.74 9.31
C ARG A 197 -33.62 -9.28 8.24
N PHE A 198 -33.14 -9.27 7.00
CA PHE A 198 -33.76 -8.48 5.92
C PHE A 198 -33.87 -7.01 6.37
N ASP A 199 -35.04 -6.38 6.26
CA ASP A 199 -35.27 -4.98 6.61
C ASP A 199 -35.78 -4.77 8.07
N GLU A 200 -35.79 -5.81 8.90
CA GLU A 200 -36.30 -5.75 10.29
C GLU A 200 -35.17 -5.97 11.31
N SER A 201 -35.01 -5.03 12.24
CA SER A 201 -34.02 -5.09 13.33
C SER A 201 -34.64 -5.54 14.65
N PHE A 202 -33.95 -6.41 15.38
CA PHE A 202 -34.39 -6.94 16.68
C PHE A 202 -33.34 -6.69 17.74
N ASN A 203 -33.76 -6.07 18.84
CA ASN A 203 -32.92 -5.81 20.00
C ASN A 203 -33.01 -7.01 20.95
N ILE A 204 -31.84 -7.54 21.35
CA ILE A 204 -31.70 -8.60 22.35
C ILE A 204 -30.84 -8.01 23.46
N ASP A 205 -31.48 -7.57 24.53
CA ASP A 205 -30.80 -6.96 25.66
C ASP A 205 -30.11 -8.04 26.51
N VAL A 206 -28.84 -7.82 26.82
CA VAL A 206 -27.98 -8.68 27.63
C VAL A 206 -27.67 -7.91 28.92
N ASP A 207 -28.04 -8.50 30.05
CA ASP A 207 -27.87 -7.93 31.39
C ASP A 207 -26.98 -8.88 32.20
N LEU A 208 -25.74 -8.49 32.49
CA LEU A 208 -24.79 -9.38 33.19
C LEU A 208 -25.19 -9.59 34.66
N ALA A 209 -26.08 -8.76 35.22
CA ALA A 209 -26.64 -8.95 36.55
C ALA A 209 -27.57 -10.18 36.68
N ASP A 210 -28.05 -10.73 35.57
CA ASP A 210 -28.84 -11.98 35.54
C ASP A 210 -27.97 -13.25 35.63
N ILE A 211 -26.64 -13.12 35.70
CA ILE A 211 -25.70 -14.24 35.82
C ILE A 211 -25.37 -14.55 37.29
N GLU A 212 -25.70 -15.76 37.75
CA GLU A 212 -25.27 -16.26 39.06
C GLU A 212 -23.85 -16.87 39.01
N GLY A 213 -22.87 -16.22 39.62
CA GLY A 213 -21.51 -16.76 39.82
C GLY A 213 -20.40 -15.89 39.23
N PRO A 214 -19.22 -16.45 38.94
CA PRO A 214 -18.14 -15.72 38.28
C PRO A 214 -18.49 -15.44 36.81
N LEU A 215 -18.22 -14.22 36.36
CA LEU A 215 -18.38 -13.78 34.96
C LEU A 215 -17.20 -14.29 34.13
N SER A 216 -17.18 -15.60 33.86
CA SER A 216 -16.23 -16.21 32.94
C SER A 216 -16.74 -16.17 31.51
N ILE A 217 -15.82 -16.25 30.53
CA ILE A 217 -16.16 -16.23 29.10
C ILE A 217 -17.14 -17.35 28.72
N ASN A 218 -17.05 -18.54 29.33
CA ASN A 218 -18.03 -19.62 29.15
C ASN A 218 -19.45 -19.17 29.53
N VAL A 219 -19.61 -18.61 30.74
CA VAL A 219 -20.93 -18.27 31.29
C VAL A 219 -21.56 -17.07 30.55
N VAL A 220 -20.75 -16.07 30.18
CA VAL A 220 -21.21 -14.91 29.40
C VAL A 220 -21.69 -15.34 28.00
N VAL A 221 -20.92 -16.17 27.29
CA VAL A 221 -21.31 -16.68 25.96
C VAL A 221 -22.56 -17.55 26.03
N ASP A 222 -22.70 -18.40 27.05
CA ASP A 222 -23.91 -19.20 27.25
C ASP A 222 -25.14 -18.34 27.58
N HIS A 223 -24.98 -17.26 28.37
CA HIS A 223 -26.06 -16.30 28.65
C HIS A 223 -26.52 -15.59 27.36
N ILE A 224 -25.60 -15.03 26.58
CA ILE A 224 -25.92 -14.33 25.31
C ILE A 224 -26.68 -15.28 24.36
N ASN A 225 -26.18 -16.51 24.18
CA ASN A 225 -26.85 -17.50 23.34
C ASN A 225 -28.23 -17.91 23.87
N THR A 226 -28.42 -17.92 25.19
CA THR A 226 -29.73 -18.19 25.81
C THR A 226 -30.73 -17.09 25.45
N GLN A 227 -30.35 -15.81 25.55
CA GLN A 227 -31.20 -14.68 25.14
C GLN A 227 -31.55 -14.73 23.64
N ILE A 228 -30.55 -14.99 22.78
CA ILE A 228 -30.77 -15.10 21.32
C ILE A 228 -31.71 -16.25 20.97
N THR A 229 -31.57 -17.41 21.64
CA THR A 229 -32.40 -18.59 21.35
C THR A 229 -33.79 -18.54 21.96
N ALA A 230 -34.03 -17.68 22.95
CA ALA A 230 -35.34 -17.44 23.54
C ALA A 230 -36.32 -16.74 22.57
N VAL A 231 -35.85 -16.04 21.53
CA VAL A 231 -36.70 -15.43 20.50
C VAL A 231 -37.12 -16.49 19.47
N PRO A 232 -38.41 -16.88 19.40
CA PRO A 232 -38.86 -17.91 18.47
C PRO A 232 -39.09 -17.36 17.05
N ALA A 233 -38.84 -18.19 16.03
CA ALA A 233 -39.38 -17.98 14.70
C ALA A 233 -40.91 -18.12 14.76
N THR A 234 -41.65 -17.21 14.12
CA THR A 234 -43.12 -17.22 14.09
C THR A 234 -43.66 -17.46 12.68
N ASP A 235 -44.85 -18.06 12.59
CA ASP A 235 -45.60 -18.17 11.35
C ASP A 235 -46.29 -16.84 10.96
N SER A 236 -47.07 -16.85 9.88
CA SER A 236 -47.84 -15.66 9.43
C SER A 236 -48.95 -15.21 10.39
N SER A 237 -49.27 -16.02 11.39
CA SER A 237 -50.27 -15.75 12.44
C SER A 237 -49.62 -15.16 13.70
N GLY A 238 -48.28 -15.21 13.81
CA GLY A 238 -47.51 -14.85 15.00
C GLY A 238 -47.25 -16.04 15.94
N ASP A 239 -47.66 -17.26 15.59
CA ASP A 239 -47.49 -18.43 16.45
C ASP A 239 -46.07 -19.03 16.29
N PRO A 240 -45.40 -19.46 17.38
CA PRO A 240 -44.07 -20.06 17.31
C PRO A 240 -44.01 -21.32 16.43
N ILE A 241 -43.04 -21.36 15.50
CA ILE A 241 -42.76 -22.53 14.67
C ILE A 241 -42.01 -23.55 15.53
N LEU A 242 -42.60 -24.73 15.72
CA LEU A 242 -42.06 -25.79 16.58
C LEU A 242 -41.29 -26.86 15.78
N ARG A 243 -40.25 -27.42 16.39
CA ARG A 243 -39.59 -28.64 15.94
C ARG A 243 -40.48 -29.87 16.18
N ALA A 244 -40.11 -31.01 15.59
CA ALA A 244 -40.82 -32.29 15.75
C ALA A 244 -40.87 -32.82 17.21
N ASN A 245 -40.02 -32.32 18.10
CA ASN A 245 -40.04 -32.64 19.54
C ASN A 245 -40.89 -31.67 20.38
N GLY A 246 -41.43 -30.61 19.78
CA GLY A 246 -42.26 -29.59 20.45
C GLY A 246 -41.54 -28.29 20.80
N ASP A 247 -40.21 -28.21 20.67
CA ASP A 247 -39.45 -27.01 21.05
C ASP A 247 -39.53 -25.91 19.97
N PRO A 248 -39.69 -24.63 20.33
CA PRO A 248 -39.63 -23.53 19.38
C PRO A 248 -38.30 -23.48 18.62
N ILE A 249 -38.37 -23.26 17.31
CA ILE A 249 -37.20 -22.97 16.47
C ILE A 249 -36.76 -21.52 16.76
N PRO A 250 -35.51 -21.25 17.16
CA PRO A 250 -35.00 -19.89 17.30
C PRO A 250 -35.16 -19.09 16.02
N LYS A 251 -35.52 -17.81 16.15
CA LYS A 251 -35.62 -16.89 15.01
C LYS A 251 -34.27 -16.74 14.34
N PHE A 252 -33.21 -16.51 15.12
CA PHE A 252 -31.89 -16.18 14.59
C PHE A 252 -30.93 -17.37 14.50
N THR A 253 -30.06 -17.33 13.50
CA THR A 253 -28.93 -18.24 13.35
C THR A 253 -27.64 -17.74 14.00
N THR A 254 -27.49 -16.42 14.22
CA THR A 254 -26.37 -15.81 14.96
C THR A 254 -26.07 -16.53 16.28
N ARG A 255 -24.82 -16.94 16.52
CA ARG A 255 -24.38 -17.54 17.78
C ARG A 255 -23.04 -16.98 18.22
N PHE A 256 -22.89 -16.83 19.53
CA PHE A 256 -21.62 -16.50 20.15
C PHE A 256 -20.87 -17.80 20.46
N GLY A 257 -19.55 -17.77 20.37
CA GLY A 257 -18.63 -18.87 20.60
C GLY A 257 -17.35 -18.40 21.27
N ILE A 258 -16.41 -19.32 21.44
CA ILE A 258 -15.10 -19.03 22.05
C ILE A 258 -14.01 -19.54 21.12
N LYS A 259 -13.21 -18.62 20.60
CA LYS A 259 -11.97 -18.92 19.91
C LYS A 259 -10.86 -19.04 20.95
N THR A 260 -10.00 -20.03 20.77
CA THR A 260 -8.74 -20.18 21.52
C THR A 260 -7.61 -20.19 20.52
N ASP A 261 -6.53 -19.48 20.83
CA ASP A 261 -5.30 -19.46 20.04
C ASP A 261 -4.29 -20.52 20.53
N ASP A 262 -3.08 -20.53 19.94
CA ASP A 262 -2.04 -21.47 20.30
C ASP A 262 -1.36 -21.17 21.65
N ASN A 263 -1.54 -19.96 22.21
CA ASN A 263 -1.07 -19.57 23.55
C ASN A 263 -2.03 -20.00 24.67
N PHE A 264 -3.22 -20.51 24.31
CA PHE A 264 -4.37 -20.72 25.19
C PHE A 264 -5.04 -19.42 25.66
N ASP A 265 -4.88 -18.32 24.93
CA ASP A 265 -5.67 -17.12 25.14
C ASP A 265 -7.07 -17.30 24.54
N HIS A 266 -8.09 -16.65 25.10
CA HIS A 266 -9.50 -16.91 24.79
C HIS A 266 -10.27 -15.65 24.44
N ALA A 267 -10.85 -15.63 23.24
CA ALA A 267 -11.62 -14.53 22.68
C ALA A 267 -13.08 -14.92 22.40
N ILE A 268 -13.99 -13.97 22.50
CA ILE A 268 -15.39 -14.15 22.09
C ILE A 268 -15.46 -14.10 20.56
N GLU A 269 -16.16 -15.08 19.98
CA GLU A 269 -16.36 -15.22 18.54
C GLU A 269 -17.85 -15.03 18.21
N VAL A 270 -18.20 -14.13 17.31
CA VAL A 270 -19.58 -13.91 16.83
C VAL A 270 -19.73 -14.56 15.47
N ARG A 271 -20.60 -15.56 15.36
CA ARG A 271 -20.91 -16.27 14.10
C ARG A 271 -22.27 -15.85 13.59
N THR A 272 -22.37 -15.50 12.31
CA THR A 272 -23.55 -14.87 11.70
C THR A 272 -23.95 -15.60 10.42
N SER A 273 -24.70 -14.96 9.51
CA SER A 273 -25.09 -15.56 8.23
C SER A 273 -25.27 -14.49 7.15
N LEU A 274 -25.33 -14.88 5.86
CA LEU A 274 -25.57 -13.95 4.75
C LEU A 274 -26.93 -13.22 4.78
N PHE A 275 -27.78 -13.50 5.77
CA PHE A 275 -29.11 -12.91 5.93
C PHE A 275 -29.28 -12.17 7.26
N GLU A 276 -28.28 -12.19 8.15
CA GLU A 276 -28.33 -11.62 9.50
C GLU A 276 -27.10 -10.72 9.70
N GLU A 277 -27.33 -9.43 9.93
CA GLU A 277 -26.33 -8.42 10.25
C GLU A 277 -26.42 -8.10 11.75
N VAL A 278 -25.28 -8.15 12.45
CA VAL A 278 -25.17 -8.05 13.90
C VAL A 278 -24.42 -6.79 14.29
N ARG A 279 -25.06 -5.99 15.16
CA ARG A 279 -24.50 -4.79 15.75
C ARG A 279 -24.51 -4.87 17.27
N LEU A 280 -23.40 -4.49 17.89
CA LEU A 280 -23.26 -4.46 19.34
C LEU A 280 -23.39 -3.01 19.83
N VAL A 281 -24.31 -2.78 20.76
CA VAL A 281 -24.60 -1.44 21.30
C VAL A 281 -24.45 -1.47 22.82
N PRO A 282 -23.45 -0.80 23.41
CA PRO A 282 -23.31 -0.75 24.85
C PRO A 282 -24.41 0.12 25.47
N ALA A 283 -24.88 -0.21 26.68
CA ALA A 283 -25.89 0.60 27.37
C ALA A 283 -25.29 1.90 27.98
N VAL A 284 -23.99 1.89 28.25
CA VAL A 284 -23.19 3.02 28.73
C VAL A 284 -21.83 2.96 28.05
N SER A 285 -21.36 4.09 27.55
CA SER A 285 -19.99 4.31 27.07
C SER A 285 -19.43 5.58 27.68
N GLU A 286 -18.11 5.60 27.86
CA GLU A 286 -17.36 6.80 28.23
C GLU A 286 -16.85 7.55 26.98
N PRO A 287 -16.59 8.87 27.07
CA PRO A 287 -16.05 9.63 25.96
C PRO A 287 -14.54 9.44 25.76
N SER A 288 -14.12 9.42 24.49
CA SER A 288 -12.72 9.22 24.06
C SER A 288 -12.31 10.21 22.98
N LEU A 289 -11.00 10.37 22.83
CA LEU A 289 -10.36 11.05 21.70
C LEU A 289 -9.62 10.04 20.83
N PHE A 290 -9.71 10.20 19.51
CA PHE A 290 -8.82 9.55 18.55
C PHE A 290 -7.93 10.60 17.92
N VAL A 291 -6.62 10.42 18.03
CA VAL A 291 -5.61 11.37 17.54
C VAL A 291 -4.69 10.67 16.56
N THR A 292 -4.55 11.25 15.37
CA THR A 292 -3.59 10.80 14.35
C THR A 292 -2.26 11.53 14.49
N THR A 293 -1.15 10.83 14.28
CA THR A 293 0.21 11.38 14.39
C THR A 293 1.11 10.86 13.28
N ASN A 294 1.93 11.75 12.71
CA ASN A 294 3.01 11.37 11.79
C ASN A 294 4.35 11.40 12.52
N ARG A 295 5.23 10.44 12.20
CA ARG A 295 6.52 10.24 12.86
C ARG A 295 7.65 10.11 11.85
N THR A 296 8.59 11.06 11.88
CA THR A 296 9.77 11.08 11.00
C THR A 296 11.05 10.92 11.83
N ALA A 297 11.86 9.90 11.54
CA ALA A 297 13.16 9.72 12.18
C ALA A 297 14.17 10.80 11.71
N LEU A 298 14.99 11.33 12.63
CA LEU A 298 16.05 12.28 12.27
C LEU A 298 17.33 11.62 11.73
N ARG A 299 17.41 10.29 11.72
CA ARG A 299 18.55 9.47 11.29
C ARG A 299 18.07 8.10 10.84
N GLY A 300 18.79 7.50 9.90
CA GLY A 300 18.37 6.27 9.23
C GLY A 300 17.59 6.61 7.95
N ASP A 301 17.24 5.57 7.21
CA ASP A 301 16.43 5.65 6.00
C ASP A 301 15.00 5.12 6.28
N ASP A 302 14.58 5.11 7.55
CA ASP A 302 13.24 4.70 7.99
C ASP A 302 12.18 5.64 7.37
N PRO A 303 11.13 5.10 6.72
CA PRO A 303 10.07 5.92 6.12
C PRO A 303 9.26 6.65 7.20
N GLU A 304 8.62 7.76 6.80
CA GLU A 304 7.65 8.43 7.68
C GLU A 304 6.44 7.53 7.93
N GLN A 305 6.08 7.35 9.20
CA GLN A 305 5.00 6.44 9.60
C GLN A 305 3.89 7.17 10.33
N SER A 306 2.66 6.81 9.99
CA SER A 306 1.44 7.31 10.62
C SER A 306 0.91 6.36 11.68
N ARG A 307 0.30 6.91 12.73
CA ARG A 307 -0.36 6.17 13.80
C ARG A 307 -1.67 6.84 14.18
N ILE A 308 -2.65 6.05 14.59
CA ILE A 308 -3.81 6.54 15.35
C ILE A 308 -3.74 6.05 16.80
N THR A 309 -4.15 6.90 17.72
CA THR A 309 -4.07 6.67 19.17
C THR A 309 -5.39 7.02 19.83
N ARG A 310 -5.94 6.10 20.61
CA ARG A 310 -7.13 6.33 21.44
C ARG A 310 -6.70 6.83 22.82
N PHE A 311 -7.35 7.89 23.30
CA PHE A 311 -7.21 8.41 24.65
C PHE A 311 -8.57 8.41 25.36
N ASP A 312 -8.59 7.82 26.55
CA ASP A 312 -9.76 7.68 27.43
C ASP A 312 -9.62 8.60 28.66
N ASP A 313 -10.59 8.60 29.57
CA ASP A 313 -10.65 9.54 30.72
C ASP A 313 -10.46 11.03 30.29
N VAL A 314 -11.14 11.42 29.22
CA VAL A 314 -10.95 12.74 28.58
C VAL A 314 -11.40 13.92 29.46
N ALA A 315 -12.23 13.65 30.47
CA ALA A 315 -12.66 14.60 31.48
C ALA A 315 -11.74 14.64 32.72
N GLY A 316 -11.02 13.55 33.00
CA GLY A 316 -10.01 13.45 34.04
C GLY A 316 -8.61 13.76 33.50
N ALA A 317 -7.81 12.72 33.30
CA ALA A 317 -6.37 12.78 33.05
C ALA A 317 -5.92 12.48 31.61
N ILE A 318 -6.82 12.19 30.65
CA ILE A 318 -6.50 11.87 29.25
C ILE A 318 -5.45 10.75 29.15
N VAL A 319 -5.89 9.51 29.37
CA VAL A 319 -5.01 8.33 29.44
C VAL A 319 -4.95 7.65 28.09
N GLU A 320 -3.75 7.40 27.58
CA GLU A 320 -3.57 6.63 26.35
C GLU A 320 -4.02 5.17 26.54
N ALA A 321 -4.91 4.69 25.67
CA ALA A 321 -5.55 3.38 25.79
C ALA A 321 -5.09 2.38 24.74
N THR A 322 -5.21 2.73 23.45
CA THR A 322 -4.81 1.85 22.33
C THR A 322 -4.05 2.64 21.24
N ARG A 323 -3.21 1.92 20.48
CA ARG A 323 -2.40 2.44 19.38
C ARG A 323 -2.53 1.52 18.18
N THR A 324 -2.76 2.09 17.00
CA THR A 324 -2.78 1.37 15.73
C THR A 324 -1.86 2.09 14.75
N GLU A 325 -0.77 1.43 14.34
CA GLU A 325 0.13 1.95 13.30
C GLU A 325 -0.56 1.77 11.93
N ILE A 326 -0.49 2.78 11.08
CA ILE A 326 -1.05 2.80 9.72
C ILE A 326 0.14 2.67 8.76
N VAL A 327 0.42 1.45 8.32
CA VAL A 327 1.64 1.13 7.57
C VAL A 327 1.27 0.65 6.17
N GLY A 328 1.66 1.41 5.15
CA GLY A 328 1.70 0.94 3.76
C GLY A 328 2.92 0.04 3.54
N ILE A 329 2.85 -0.88 2.59
CA ILE A 329 3.93 -1.83 2.29
C ILE A 329 4.59 -1.47 0.96
N ASP A 330 5.92 -1.37 0.94
CA ASP A 330 6.68 -1.36 -0.31
C ASP A 330 6.81 -2.80 -0.81
N SER A 331 5.88 -3.20 -1.70
CA SER A 331 5.86 -4.55 -2.29
C SER A 331 6.98 -4.80 -3.31
N ARG A 332 7.75 -3.76 -3.66
CA ARG A 332 8.98 -3.88 -4.44
C ARG A 332 10.16 -4.19 -3.53
N ALA A 333 10.41 -3.37 -2.51
CA ALA A 333 11.49 -3.57 -1.55
C ALA A 333 11.30 -4.85 -0.73
N THR A 334 10.07 -5.18 -0.32
CA THR A 334 9.72 -6.47 0.30
C THR A 334 10.16 -7.64 -0.57
N ARG A 335 9.82 -7.61 -1.86
CA ARG A 335 10.20 -8.66 -2.83
C ARG A 335 11.70 -8.72 -3.08
N ILE A 336 12.41 -7.59 -3.01
CA ILE A 336 13.87 -7.57 -3.08
C ILE A 336 14.46 -8.23 -1.84
N ALA A 337 13.93 -7.96 -0.66
CA ALA A 337 14.33 -8.61 0.59
C ALA A 337 14.07 -10.13 0.56
N GLU A 338 12.88 -10.57 0.13
CA GLU A 338 12.55 -12.00 -0.05
C GLU A 338 13.46 -12.73 -1.05
N LEU A 339 13.91 -12.03 -2.11
CA LEU A 339 14.78 -12.60 -3.14
C LEU A 339 16.28 -12.44 -2.83
N THR A 340 16.63 -11.73 -1.76
CA THR A 340 18.01 -11.55 -1.30
C THR A 340 18.27 -12.58 -0.20
N PRO A 341 19.29 -13.45 -0.33
CA PRO A 341 19.63 -14.38 0.75
C PRO A 341 19.94 -13.61 2.05
N PRO A 342 19.31 -13.95 3.19
CA PRO A 342 19.59 -13.27 4.45
C PRO A 342 21.02 -13.55 4.90
N GLU A 343 21.61 -12.63 5.67
CA GLU A 343 22.98 -12.82 6.19
C GLU A 343 23.04 -13.94 7.25
N ASP A 344 21.95 -14.18 7.97
CA ASP A 344 21.75 -15.26 8.93
C ASP A 344 20.53 -16.13 8.52
N GLU A 345 20.65 -17.46 8.53
CA GLU A 345 19.59 -18.40 8.07
C GLU A 345 18.30 -18.37 8.92
N ASP A 346 18.35 -17.79 10.12
CA ASP A 346 17.20 -17.64 11.02
C ASP A 346 16.40 -16.34 10.76
N ASP A 347 16.89 -15.42 9.91
CA ASP A 347 16.24 -14.13 9.64
C ASP A 347 15.29 -14.22 8.43
N VAL A 348 13.98 -14.11 8.70
CA VAL A 348 12.95 -14.13 7.66
C VAL A 348 12.63 -12.69 7.28
N ALA A 349 12.91 -12.33 6.03
CA ALA A 349 12.59 -11.02 5.47
C ALA A 349 11.09 -10.69 5.67
N GLY A 350 10.81 -9.74 6.57
CA GLY A 350 9.47 -9.20 6.79
C GLY A 350 9.07 -8.18 5.73
N PRO A 351 7.78 -7.77 5.68
CA PRO A 351 7.33 -6.68 4.84
C PRO A 351 8.11 -5.38 5.12
N VAL A 352 8.60 -4.75 4.06
CA VAL A 352 9.27 -3.44 4.13
C VAL A 352 8.19 -2.36 4.14
N ALA A 353 8.23 -1.50 5.16
CA ALA A 353 7.30 -0.39 5.28
C ALA A 353 7.54 0.67 4.19
N ALA A 354 6.46 1.29 3.72
CA ALA A 354 6.44 2.48 2.88
C ALA A 354 6.06 3.72 3.70
N ALA A 355 6.23 4.91 3.11
CA ALA A 355 5.84 6.15 3.75
C ALA A 355 4.32 6.28 3.87
N THR A 356 3.86 6.84 4.98
CA THR A 356 2.45 7.12 5.28
C THR A 356 2.33 8.43 6.07
N THR A 357 1.50 9.35 5.59
CA THR A 357 1.16 10.59 6.32
C THR A 357 -0.35 10.67 6.51
N THR A 358 -0.83 11.11 7.68
CA THR A 358 -2.26 11.34 7.95
C THR A 358 -2.60 12.83 7.88
N ALA A 359 -3.79 13.14 7.37
CA ALA A 359 -4.29 14.50 7.22
C ALA A 359 -5.57 14.77 8.04
N ALA A 360 -6.45 13.77 8.20
CA ALA A 360 -7.72 13.94 8.90
C ALA A 360 -8.21 12.65 9.57
N VAL A 361 -9.10 12.80 10.56
CA VAL A 361 -9.78 11.71 11.29
C VAL A 361 -11.22 12.11 11.62
N ALA A 362 -12.16 11.17 11.53
CA ALA A 362 -13.52 11.32 12.05
C ALA A 362 -14.05 9.98 12.60
N VAL A 363 -15.23 10.03 13.24
CA VAL A 363 -15.92 8.86 13.82
C VAL A 363 -17.36 8.85 13.32
N ASP A 364 -17.89 7.68 12.97
CA ASP A 364 -19.29 7.49 12.54
C ASP A 364 -20.26 7.25 13.71
N SER A 365 -21.56 7.11 13.41
CA SER A 365 -22.61 6.96 14.42
C SER A 365 -22.51 5.64 15.22
N GLU A 366 -21.78 4.65 14.70
CA GLU A 366 -21.55 3.35 15.35
C GLU A 366 -20.25 3.30 16.15
N GLY A 367 -19.39 4.32 16.02
CA GLY A 367 -18.10 4.43 16.71
C GLY A 367 -16.89 3.98 15.90
N PHE A 368 -17.04 3.64 14.62
CA PHE A 368 -15.87 3.36 13.78
C PHE A 368 -15.12 4.64 13.45
N ILE A 369 -13.80 4.50 13.36
CA ILE A 369 -12.88 5.61 13.17
C ILE A 369 -12.32 5.54 11.76
N TYR A 370 -12.40 6.65 11.04
CA TYR A 370 -11.90 6.80 9.68
C TYR A 370 -10.70 7.72 9.72
N THR A 371 -9.60 7.32 9.12
CA THR A 371 -8.43 8.17 8.92
C THR A 371 -8.11 8.27 7.43
N LEU A 372 -7.79 9.50 7.01
CA LEU A 372 -7.42 9.85 5.63
C LEU A 372 -5.96 10.33 5.61
N GLY A 373 -5.22 9.93 4.59
CA GLY A 373 -3.81 10.29 4.44
C GLY A 373 -3.25 10.00 3.05
N THR A 374 -1.93 10.10 2.90
CA THR A 374 -1.20 9.71 1.68
C THR A 374 -0.22 8.57 1.96
N SER A 375 0.06 7.74 0.96
CA SER A 375 1.05 6.66 1.09
C SER A 375 1.78 6.36 -0.21
N SER A 376 3.08 6.06 -0.09
CA SER A 376 3.91 5.57 -1.19
C SER A 376 3.89 4.03 -1.34
N GLY A 377 2.98 3.32 -0.65
CA GLY A 377 2.92 1.86 -0.68
C GLY A 377 1.51 1.28 -0.58
N ASP A 378 1.47 -0.05 -0.62
CA ASP A 378 0.26 -0.85 -0.75
C ASP A 378 -0.47 -1.06 0.59
N PHE A 379 -1.80 -1.17 0.54
CA PHE A 379 -2.63 -1.61 1.67
C PHE A 379 -3.34 -2.93 1.33
N GLY A 380 -2.62 -4.03 1.52
CA GLY A 380 -3.12 -5.37 1.20
C GLY A 380 -3.46 -5.52 -0.29
N ASN A 381 -4.73 -5.74 -0.61
CA ASN A 381 -5.22 -5.85 -2.00
C ASN A 381 -5.27 -4.50 -2.74
N GLN A 382 -5.10 -3.38 -2.04
CA GLN A 382 -5.02 -2.05 -2.63
C GLN A 382 -3.58 -1.78 -3.05
N GLN A 383 -3.29 -1.86 -4.35
CA GLN A 383 -1.96 -1.64 -4.92
C GLN A 383 -1.79 -0.18 -5.34
N ASN A 384 -0.73 0.48 -4.84
CA ASN A 384 -0.28 1.78 -5.34
C ASN A 384 0.49 1.54 -6.66
N LEU A 385 0.08 2.23 -7.73
CA LEU A 385 0.72 2.13 -9.05
C LEU A 385 1.48 3.39 -9.48
N ALA A 386 1.53 4.42 -8.64
CA ALA A 386 2.37 5.59 -8.83
C ALA A 386 3.84 5.21 -8.52
N ALA A 387 4.60 4.85 -9.56
CA ALA A 387 5.92 4.21 -9.44
C ALA A 387 6.96 4.94 -8.56
N ASP A 388 6.82 6.27 -8.40
CA ASP A 388 7.61 7.12 -7.50
C ASP A 388 6.68 8.14 -6.76
N GLY A 389 5.40 7.80 -6.55
CA GLY A 389 4.36 8.75 -6.09
C GLY A 389 3.48 8.23 -4.96
N GLU A 390 2.64 9.12 -4.43
CA GLU A 390 1.75 8.84 -3.31
C GLU A 390 0.28 8.78 -3.75
N ASP A 391 -0.43 7.75 -3.30
CA ASP A 391 -1.89 7.64 -3.42
C ASP A 391 -2.56 8.07 -2.10
N VAL A 392 -3.81 8.58 -2.17
CA VAL A 392 -4.59 8.86 -0.96
C VAL A 392 -5.11 7.54 -0.38
N PHE A 393 -4.91 7.31 0.92
CA PHE A 393 -5.51 6.17 1.63
C PHE A 393 -6.65 6.62 2.53
N LEU A 394 -7.69 5.79 2.59
CA LEU A 394 -8.78 5.84 3.56
C LEU A 394 -8.79 4.52 4.33
N THR A 395 -8.67 4.58 5.66
CA THR A 395 -8.69 3.38 6.53
C THR A 395 -9.79 3.51 7.58
N LYS A 396 -10.68 2.50 7.65
CA LYS A 396 -11.73 2.33 8.68
C LYS A 396 -11.22 1.39 9.77
N ILE A 397 -11.46 1.74 11.03
CA ILE A 397 -10.93 1.07 12.23
C ILE A 397 -12.08 0.91 13.24
N ASP A 398 -12.13 -0.19 13.97
CA ASP A 398 -13.13 -0.41 15.02
C ASP A 398 -12.70 0.19 16.39
N THR A 399 -13.61 0.24 17.37
CA THR A 399 -13.36 0.90 18.67
C THR A 399 -12.21 0.27 19.47
N LEU A 400 -11.80 -0.96 19.14
CA LEU A 400 -10.68 -1.67 19.76
C LEU A 400 -9.34 -1.39 19.06
N GLY A 401 -9.35 -0.68 17.93
CA GLY A 401 -8.17 -0.38 17.11
C GLY A 401 -7.90 -1.37 15.97
N ASN A 402 -8.77 -2.34 15.68
CA ASN A 402 -8.52 -3.24 14.57
C ASN A 402 -8.93 -2.58 13.24
N VAL A 403 -8.07 -2.65 12.22
CA VAL A 403 -8.43 -2.23 10.86
C VAL A 403 -9.61 -3.08 10.37
N VAL A 404 -10.65 -2.40 9.88
CA VAL A 404 -11.84 -2.99 9.24
C VAL A 404 -11.58 -3.13 7.74
N PHE A 405 -11.21 -2.03 7.09
CA PHE A 405 -10.78 -2.00 5.70
C PHE A 405 -9.83 -0.82 5.44
N SER A 406 -9.08 -0.91 4.35
CA SER A 406 -8.39 0.22 3.72
C SER A 406 -8.78 0.32 2.24
N ARG A 407 -8.75 1.53 1.69
CA ARG A 407 -8.93 1.85 0.26
C ARG A 407 -7.82 2.81 -0.17
N LEU A 408 -7.21 2.56 -1.32
CA LEU A 408 -6.35 3.53 -2.01
C LEU A 408 -7.14 4.22 -3.11
N LEU A 409 -6.90 5.51 -3.26
CA LEU A 409 -7.45 6.37 -4.29
C LEU A 409 -6.34 7.27 -4.84
N GLY A 410 -5.89 6.93 -6.03
CA GLY A 410 -4.98 7.75 -6.79
C GLY A 410 -4.91 7.31 -8.24
N SER A 411 -3.75 7.53 -8.85
CA SER A 411 -3.57 7.55 -10.30
C SER A 411 -2.20 7.00 -10.70
N ALA A 412 -1.67 7.35 -11.87
CA ALA A 412 -0.26 7.09 -12.16
C ALA A 412 0.70 8.13 -11.51
N THR A 413 0.16 9.16 -10.86
CA THR A 413 0.89 10.26 -10.22
C THR A 413 0.30 10.62 -8.84
N ASN A 414 0.98 11.53 -8.13
CA ASN A 414 0.63 11.94 -6.78
C ASN A 414 -0.82 12.42 -6.62
N ALA A 415 -1.46 11.92 -5.56
CA ALA A 415 -2.68 12.46 -4.97
C ALA A 415 -2.39 12.88 -3.51
N GLU A 416 -2.95 14.02 -3.10
CA GLU A 416 -2.82 14.60 -1.77
C GLU A 416 -4.15 14.54 -1.02
N ALA A 417 -4.13 14.14 0.25
CA ALA A 417 -5.29 14.13 1.15
C ALA A 417 -5.45 15.46 1.90
N PHE A 418 -6.69 15.92 2.09
CA PHE A 418 -6.96 17.15 2.85
C PHE A 418 -8.00 16.98 3.97
N SER A 419 -9.18 16.43 3.65
CA SER A 419 -10.31 16.48 4.58
C SER A 419 -11.24 15.29 4.40
N LEU A 420 -11.89 14.87 5.50
CA LEU A 420 -12.88 13.80 5.50
C LEU A 420 -14.08 14.16 6.38
N ALA A 421 -15.26 13.66 6.02
CA ALA A 421 -16.49 13.82 6.78
C ALA A 421 -17.36 12.56 6.65
N VAL A 422 -18.33 12.39 7.54
CA VAL A 422 -19.30 11.28 7.54
C VAL A 422 -20.70 11.87 7.42
N ASP A 423 -21.56 11.24 6.61
CA ASP A 423 -22.95 11.68 6.39
C ASP A 423 -23.96 10.99 7.34
N SER A 424 -25.26 11.32 7.21
CA SER A 424 -26.30 10.77 8.08
C SER A 424 -26.54 9.25 7.96
N GLN A 425 -25.89 8.60 6.99
CA GLN A 425 -26.01 7.17 6.69
C GLN A 425 -24.70 6.40 7.00
N ASP A 426 -23.76 7.03 7.69
CA ASP A 426 -22.41 6.53 7.97
C ASP A 426 -21.57 6.26 6.69
N ASN A 427 -21.92 6.89 5.56
CA ASN A 427 -21.04 6.95 4.39
C ASN A 427 -19.91 7.96 4.66
N VAL A 428 -18.70 7.67 4.17
CA VAL A 428 -17.54 8.55 4.36
C VAL A 428 -17.22 9.29 3.05
N ILE A 429 -17.09 10.60 3.17
CA ILE A 429 -16.75 11.52 2.09
C ILE A 429 -15.32 11.99 2.33
N ILE A 430 -14.49 11.94 1.28
CA ILE A 430 -13.10 12.39 1.32
C ILE A 430 -12.87 13.46 0.26
N ALA A 431 -12.01 14.43 0.58
CA ALA A 431 -11.55 15.45 -0.35
C ALA A 431 -10.01 15.42 -0.47
N GLY A 432 -9.54 15.51 -1.71
CA GLY A 432 -8.13 15.46 -2.05
C GLY A 432 -7.80 16.33 -3.27
N SER A 433 -6.53 16.36 -3.67
CA SER A 433 -6.13 16.92 -4.97
C SER A 433 -5.23 15.95 -5.73
N THR A 434 -5.20 16.03 -7.06
CA THR A 434 -4.37 15.16 -7.90
C THR A 434 -3.85 15.92 -9.13
N THR A 435 -2.85 15.35 -9.82
CA THR A 435 -2.30 15.89 -11.08
C THR A 435 -2.66 15.04 -12.31
N ASP A 436 -3.56 14.07 -12.14
CA ASP A 436 -4.06 13.14 -13.14
C ASP A 436 -5.58 12.97 -12.99
N ASN A 437 -6.22 12.17 -13.82
CA ASN A 437 -7.66 11.95 -13.79
C ASN A 437 -8.03 10.70 -12.96
N LEU A 438 -8.94 10.86 -11.99
CA LEU A 438 -9.45 9.78 -11.14
C LEU A 438 -10.70 9.06 -11.68
N GLY A 439 -11.35 9.60 -12.72
CA GLY A 439 -12.56 9.06 -13.35
C GLY A 439 -12.41 8.82 -14.86
N ASP A 440 -13.48 9.06 -15.63
CA ASP A 440 -13.51 8.88 -17.10
C ASP A 440 -13.25 10.18 -17.90
N ASN A 441 -12.86 11.27 -17.22
CA ASN A 441 -12.74 12.59 -17.83
C ASN A 441 -11.49 12.74 -18.73
N THR A 442 -11.53 13.72 -19.63
CA THR A 442 -10.38 14.03 -20.49
C THR A 442 -9.38 14.91 -19.77
N ARG A 443 -8.41 14.29 -19.07
CA ARG A 443 -7.30 14.95 -18.35
C ARG A 443 -6.88 16.30 -18.93
N ILE A 444 -7.17 17.37 -18.18
CA ILE A 444 -6.63 18.70 -18.43
C ILE A 444 -5.26 18.80 -17.72
N SER A 445 -4.56 19.93 -17.88
CA SER A 445 -3.32 20.24 -17.18
C SER A 445 -3.61 21.10 -15.94
N GLY A 446 -3.26 20.61 -14.76
CA GLY A 446 -3.49 21.34 -13.52
C GLY A 446 -3.04 20.57 -12.29
N THR A 447 -3.53 21.05 -11.15
CA THR A 447 -3.76 20.23 -9.97
C THR A 447 -5.22 20.43 -9.66
N ASP A 448 -5.99 19.35 -9.61
CA ASP A 448 -7.44 19.39 -9.55
C ASP A 448 -7.91 18.88 -8.19
N SER A 449 -8.90 19.55 -7.61
CA SER A 449 -9.62 19.07 -6.43
C SER A 449 -10.56 17.92 -6.79
N PHE A 450 -10.65 16.93 -5.92
CA PHE A 450 -11.64 15.86 -6.03
C PHE A 450 -12.37 15.62 -4.72
N VAL A 451 -13.56 15.04 -4.85
CA VAL A 451 -14.38 14.51 -3.77
C VAL A 451 -14.76 13.07 -4.13
N THR A 452 -14.61 12.14 -3.19
CA THR A 452 -15.08 10.75 -3.36
C THR A 452 -15.92 10.35 -2.16
N LYS A 453 -17.09 9.77 -2.42
CA LYS A 453 -17.99 9.21 -1.41
C LYS A 453 -17.89 7.68 -1.41
N PHE A 454 -17.70 7.09 -0.24
CA PHE A 454 -17.69 5.65 -0.01
C PHE A 454 -18.82 5.24 0.95
N SER A 455 -19.40 4.05 0.74
CA SER A 455 -20.35 3.47 1.68
C SER A 455 -19.71 3.17 3.04
N ALA A 456 -20.52 2.96 4.08
CA ALA A 456 -20.05 2.45 5.38
C ALA A 456 -19.28 1.11 5.30
N ARG A 457 -19.37 0.39 4.17
CA ARG A 457 -18.65 -0.86 3.85
C ARG A 457 -17.41 -0.65 2.95
N GLY A 458 -17.11 0.60 2.60
CA GLY A 458 -15.96 0.96 1.77
C GLY A 458 -16.18 0.83 0.26
N ASP A 459 -17.44 0.71 -0.20
CA ASP A 459 -17.76 0.70 -1.63
C ASP A 459 -17.72 2.13 -2.18
N ARG A 460 -17.01 2.39 -3.28
CA ARG A 460 -17.00 3.73 -3.90
C ARG A 460 -18.37 4.01 -4.55
N ILE A 461 -19.09 5.03 -4.05
CA ILE A 461 -20.39 5.46 -4.58
C ILE A 461 -20.18 6.39 -5.78
N PHE A 462 -19.37 7.44 -5.64
CA PHE A 462 -18.98 8.32 -6.75
C PHE A 462 -17.63 9.00 -6.50
N THR A 463 -17.02 9.49 -7.58
CA THR A 463 -15.94 10.49 -7.55
C THR A 463 -16.33 11.68 -8.42
N TYR A 464 -16.23 12.88 -7.86
CA TYR A 464 -16.32 14.16 -8.56
C TYR A 464 -14.92 14.78 -8.59
N GLN A 465 -14.44 15.23 -9.76
CA GLN A 465 -13.17 15.95 -9.93
C GLN A 465 -13.44 17.28 -10.63
N LEU A 466 -12.90 18.38 -10.10
CA LEU A 466 -12.96 19.71 -10.70
C LEU A 466 -11.86 19.81 -11.77
N ASP A 467 -12.09 19.19 -12.92
CA ASP A 467 -11.17 19.16 -14.06
C ASP A 467 -11.18 20.54 -14.76
N THR A 468 -10.18 21.39 -14.48
CA THR A 468 -10.03 22.74 -15.06
C THR A 468 -8.63 22.99 -15.61
N VAL A 469 -8.41 24.13 -16.28
CA VAL A 469 -7.06 24.57 -16.73
C VAL A 469 -6.28 25.31 -15.63
N ALA A 470 -6.87 25.44 -14.45
CA ALA A 470 -6.32 26.16 -13.30
C ALA A 470 -5.66 25.18 -12.32
N GLN A 471 -4.98 25.70 -11.29
CA GLN A 471 -4.69 24.94 -10.08
C GLN A 471 -5.77 25.25 -9.05
N ASP A 472 -6.45 24.21 -8.59
CA ASP A 472 -7.31 24.28 -7.41
C ASP A 472 -6.96 23.16 -6.42
N LYS A 473 -7.17 23.45 -5.14
CA LYS A 473 -7.01 22.46 -4.06
C LYS A 473 -8.11 22.67 -3.03
N PRO A 474 -8.66 21.59 -2.45
CA PRO A 474 -9.52 21.70 -1.29
C PRO A 474 -8.69 22.02 -0.05
N ALA A 475 -9.37 22.42 1.02
CA ALA A 475 -8.83 22.50 2.37
C ALA A 475 -9.72 21.76 3.37
N ALA A 476 -11.05 21.97 3.28
CA ALA A 476 -12.01 21.36 4.20
C ALA A 476 -13.34 21.02 3.50
N ILE A 477 -14.04 20.02 4.04
CA ILE A 477 -15.43 19.70 3.70
C ILE A 477 -16.35 19.70 4.93
N ALA A 478 -17.63 19.97 4.71
CA ALA A 478 -18.71 19.78 5.67
C ALA A 478 -19.94 19.18 4.97
N ILE A 479 -20.81 18.50 5.72
CA ILE A 479 -22.04 17.89 5.21
C ILE A 479 -23.23 18.71 5.71
N ASP A 480 -24.16 19.09 4.83
CA ASP A 480 -25.38 19.81 5.20
C ASP A 480 -26.52 18.86 5.61
N ALA A 481 -27.65 19.42 6.08
CA ALA A 481 -28.76 18.65 6.63
C ALA A 481 -29.51 17.78 5.60
N ASP A 482 -29.24 17.97 4.30
CA ASP A 482 -29.76 17.17 3.20
C ASP A 482 -28.64 16.23 2.62
N ASP A 483 -27.61 15.94 3.42
CA ASP A 483 -26.41 15.16 3.08
C ASP A 483 -25.57 15.70 1.89
N ASN A 484 -25.74 16.97 1.50
CA ASN A 484 -24.89 17.57 0.46
C ASN A 484 -23.51 17.94 1.00
N ILE A 485 -22.52 17.86 0.12
CA ILE A 485 -21.12 18.11 0.45
C ILE A 485 -20.79 19.56 0.12
N ILE A 486 -20.43 20.33 1.15
CA ILE A 486 -19.91 21.69 1.04
C ILE A 486 -18.38 21.60 1.08
N LEU A 487 -17.71 22.00 0.01
CA LEU A 487 -16.25 21.98 -0.10
C LEU A 487 -15.69 23.40 -0.15
N THR A 488 -14.64 23.68 0.61
CA THR A 488 -13.86 24.91 0.49
C THR A 488 -12.38 24.66 0.18
N GLY A 489 -11.72 25.67 -0.37
CA GLY A 489 -10.30 25.65 -0.72
C GLY A 489 -9.88 26.91 -1.47
N PHE A 490 -9.03 26.78 -2.47
CA PHE A 490 -8.70 27.87 -3.40
C PHE A 490 -8.71 27.42 -4.86
N SER A 491 -8.88 28.37 -5.78
CA SER A 491 -8.53 28.23 -7.20
C SER A 491 -7.66 29.41 -7.66
N ASP A 492 -6.71 29.18 -8.57
CA ASP A 492 -5.90 30.23 -9.22
C ASP A 492 -6.50 30.73 -10.56
N GLY A 493 -7.69 30.24 -10.92
CA GLY A 493 -8.37 30.55 -12.17
C GLY A 493 -9.89 30.44 -12.08
N ALA A 494 -10.55 30.57 -13.22
CA ALA A 494 -12.00 30.51 -13.31
C ALA A 494 -12.50 29.05 -13.29
N ILE A 495 -13.46 28.74 -12.42
CA ILE A 495 -14.16 27.44 -12.41
C ILE A 495 -14.87 27.21 -13.75
N ASN A 496 -15.51 28.26 -14.30
CA ASN A 496 -16.03 28.29 -15.67
C ASN A 496 -16.31 29.74 -16.13
N ALA A 497 -16.93 29.90 -17.30
CA ALA A 497 -17.22 31.21 -17.89
C ALA A 497 -18.24 32.09 -17.12
N ALA A 498 -19.06 31.51 -16.24
CA ALA A 498 -19.98 32.24 -15.36
C ALA A 498 -19.34 32.58 -13.99
N THR A 499 -18.32 31.82 -13.58
CA THR A 499 -17.63 31.92 -12.28
C THR A 499 -16.14 32.27 -12.49
N PRO A 500 -15.82 33.53 -12.88
CA PRO A 500 -14.47 33.97 -13.17
C PRO A 500 -13.65 34.22 -11.90
N SER A 501 -12.32 34.01 -11.98
CA SER A 501 -11.37 34.48 -10.95
C SER A 501 -11.17 35.99 -11.04
N ASN A 502 -10.92 36.63 -9.89
CA ASN A 502 -10.58 38.06 -9.77
C ASN A 502 -9.07 38.33 -9.88
N GLY A 503 -8.26 37.26 -9.88
CA GLY A 503 -6.81 37.25 -10.06
C GLY A 503 -6.05 36.77 -8.82
N GLY A 504 -4.91 36.10 -9.03
CA GLY A 504 -4.12 35.56 -7.93
C GLY A 504 -4.69 34.23 -7.44
N ARG A 505 -5.19 34.15 -6.20
CA ARG A 505 -5.98 33.00 -5.72
C ARG A 505 -7.27 33.50 -5.07
N ASP A 506 -8.39 32.93 -5.47
CA ASP A 506 -9.70 33.18 -4.88
C ASP A 506 -10.09 32.01 -3.96
N VAL A 507 -10.86 32.28 -2.90
CA VAL A 507 -11.51 31.23 -2.09
C VAL A 507 -12.51 30.49 -2.96
N MET A 508 -12.36 29.17 -3.05
CA MET A 508 -13.34 28.32 -3.69
C MET A 508 -14.37 27.82 -2.66
N LEU A 509 -15.65 27.85 -3.03
CA LEU A 509 -16.72 27.20 -2.28
C LEU A 509 -17.66 26.48 -3.26
N LEU A 510 -17.86 25.18 -3.09
CA LEU A 510 -18.69 24.32 -3.96
C LEU A 510 -19.76 23.59 -3.13
N LYS A 511 -20.97 23.43 -3.70
CA LYS A 511 -21.99 22.47 -3.22
C LYS A 511 -22.06 21.30 -4.18
N ILE A 512 -21.93 20.08 -3.67
CA ILE A 512 -22.04 18.83 -4.43
C ILE A 512 -23.17 18.00 -3.83
N ASP A 513 -24.07 17.53 -4.69
CA ASP A 513 -25.22 16.70 -4.35
C ASP A 513 -24.76 15.36 -3.72
N GLY A 514 -25.30 15.05 -2.55
CA GLY A 514 -24.86 13.93 -1.71
C GLY A 514 -25.13 12.54 -2.30
N ASP A 515 -26.10 12.42 -3.20
CA ASP A 515 -26.52 11.15 -3.83
C ASP A 515 -25.86 10.94 -5.20
N SER A 516 -25.83 11.98 -6.03
CA SER A 516 -25.46 11.92 -7.45
C SER A 516 -24.07 12.45 -7.79
N GLY A 517 -23.39 13.07 -6.82
CA GLY A 517 -22.07 13.68 -7.01
C GLY A 517 -22.05 14.85 -8.00
N GLN A 518 -23.23 15.41 -8.34
CA GLN A 518 -23.33 16.54 -9.26
C GLN A 518 -23.11 17.87 -8.53
N ARG A 519 -22.41 18.81 -9.17
CA ARG A 519 -22.26 20.16 -8.61
C ARG A 519 -23.59 20.93 -8.69
N VAL A 520 -24.03 21.46 -7.55
CA VAL A 520 -25.32 22.16 -7.36
C VAL A 520 -25.15 23.67 -7.37
N ASP A 521 -24.14 24.18 -6.65
CA ASP A 521 -23.82 25.60 -6.54
C ASP A 521 -22.30 25.80 -6.41
N GLU A 522 -21.82 27.01 -6.68
CA GLU A 522 -20.40 27.35 -6.80
C GLU A 522 -20.16 28.85 -6.65
N THR A 523 -19.07 29.24 -6.00
CA THR A 523 -18.60 30.63 -6.01
C THR A 523 -17.07 30.73 -5.87
N LEU A 524 -16.52 31.84 -6.36
CA LEU A 524 -15.16 32.28 -6.09
C LEU A 524 -15.22 33.60 -5.32
N ILE A 525 -14.74 33.60 -4.08
CA ILE A 525 -14.70 34.79 -3.20
C ILE A 525 -13.25 35.26 -3.11
N GLY A 526 -12.94 36.40 -3.71
CA GLY A 526 -11.59 36.95 -3.66
C GLY A 526 -11.44 38.25 -4.44
N SER A 527 -10.19 38.63 -4.67
CA SER A 527 -9.79 39.92 -5.19
C SER A 527 -8.64 39.76 -6.20
N ALA A 528 -7.74 40.73 -6.31
CA ALA A 528 -6.53 40.58 -7.12
C ALA A 528 -5.33 40.04 -6.31
N THR A 529 -5.54 39.60 -5.06
CA THR A 529 -4.47 39.14 -4.15
C THR A 529 -4.45 37.62 -3.96
N THR A 530 -4.42 37.11 -2.72
CA THR A 530 -4.31 35.68 -2.44
C THR A 530 -5.16 35.42 -1.22
N GLU A 531 -6.32 34.86 -1.51
CA GLU A 531 -7.36 34.47 -0.59
C GLU A 531 -7.47 32.94 -0.62
N ARG A 532 -7.76 32.31 0.52
CA ARG A 532 -7.85 30.84 0.67
C ARG A 532 -8.93 30.47 1.67
N GLY A 533 -9.87 29.62 1.28
CA GLY A 533 -10.74 28.95 2.26
C GLY A 533 -9.93 27.89 2.97
N GLU A 534 -9.92 27.93 4.31
CA GLU A 534 -9.11 27.02 5.13
C GLU A 534 -10.01 26.05 5.92
N ALA A 535 -11.19 26.50 6.38
CA ALA A 535 -12.13 25.65 7.10
C ALA A 535 -13.59 26.01 6.80
N VAL A 536 -14.47 25.01 6.81
CA VAL A 536 -15.93 25.15 6.60
C VAL A 536 -16.69 24.33 7.64
N ALA A 537 -17.85 24.82 8.06
CA ALA A 537 -18.78 24.14 8.96
C ALA A 537 -20.22 24.56 8.69
N ILE A 538 -21.20 23.80 9.17
CA ILE A 538 -22.62 24.16 9.10
C ILE A 538 -23.05 24.76 10.45
N ALA A 539 -23.69 25.92 10.41
CA ALA A 539 -24.24 26.61 11.58
C ALA A 539 -25.52 25.90 12.09
N GLU A 540 -25.94 26.19 13.33
CA GLU A 540 -27.18 25.64 13.91
C GLU A 540 -28.44 25.96 13.08
N ASP A 541 -28.44 27.04 12.30
CA ASP A 541 -29.54 27.41 11.40
C ASP A 541 -29.44 26.83 9.98
N GLY A 542 -28.47 25.94 9.72
CA GLY A 542 -28.25 25.26 8.45
C GLY A 542 -27.42 26.03 7.43
N ASN A 543 -27.05 27.29 7.69
CA ASN A 543 -26.19 28.06 6.79
C ASN A 543 -24.70 27.69 6.93
N ILE A 544 -23.91 28.06 5.93
CA ILE A 544 -22.48 27.72 5.87
C ILE A 544 -21.67 28.77 6.64
N LEU A 545 -20.80 28.33 7.55
CA LEU A 545 -19.71 29.13 8.10
C LEU A 545 -18.43 28.80 7.35
N LEU A 546 -17.77 29.84 6.83
CA LEU A 546 -16.53 29.76 6.05
C LEU A 546 -15.45 30.60 6.73
N ALA A 547 -14.34 29.97 7.08
CA ALA A 547 -13.16 30.63 7.61
C ALA A 547 -12.05 30.63 6.55
N SER A 548 -11.49 31.80 6.28
CA SER A 548 -10.50 32.01 5.22
C SER A 548 -9.32 32.87 5.67
N ILE A 549 -8.23 32.80 4.91
CA ILE A 549 -7.08 33.70 5.02
C ILE A 549 -7.05 34.62 3.80
N ASP A 550 -7.38 35.88 4.02
CA ASP A 550 -7.48 36.89 2.98
C ASP A 550 -6.29 37.84 3.12
N ASN A 551 -5.28 37.71 2.24
CA ASN A 551 -4.05 38.52 2.29
C ASN A 551 -3.38 38.55 3.70
N GLY A 552 -3.37 37.40 4.38
CA GLY A 552 -2.79 37.22 5.72
C GLY A 552 -3.67 37.69 6.88
N ARG A 553 -4.98 37.91 6.65
CA ARG A 553 -6.00 38.18 7.68
C ARG A 553 -6.93 36.99 7.81
N ALA A 554 -7.27 36.61 9.05
CA ALA A 554 -8.33 35.65 9.29
C ALA A 554 -9.69 36.33 9.09
N VAL A 555 -10.56 35.75 8.27
CA VAL A 555 -11.91 36.25 8.00
C VAL A 555 -12.91 35.13 8.24
N LEU A 556 -13.99 35.43 8.97
CA LEU A 556 -15.14 34.55 9.13
C LEU A 556 -16.32 35.09 8.31
N ARG A 557 -16.93 34.21 7.51
CA ARG A 557 -18.12 34.50 6.71
C ARG A 557 -19.25 33.54 7.09
N LYS A 558 -20.47 34.02 6.95
CA LYS A 558 -21.66 33.16 6.91
C LYS A 558 -22.33 33.32 5.55
N VAL A 559 -22.60 32.21 4.87
CA VAL A 559 -23.10 32.14 3.49
C VAL A 559 -24.40 31.34 3.47
N ASP A 560 -25.38 31.80 2.70
CA ASP A 560 -26.65 31.09 2.50
C ASP A 560 -26.39 29.73 1.82
N VAL A 561 -26.86 28.64 2.43
CA VAL A 561 -26.64 27.26 1.93
C VAL A 561 -27.40 26.96 0.62
N ASN A 562 -28.26 27.89 0.16
CA ASN A 562 -29.07 27.80 -1.06
C ASN A 562 -28.70 28.85 -2.13
N ASP A 563 -27.82 29.81 -1.82
CA ASP A 563 -27.35 30.83 -2.75
C ASP A 563 -25.95 31.31 -2.30
N PHE A 564 -24.91 30.73 -2.90
CA PHE A 564 -23.52 31.03 -2.52
C PHE A 564 -23.09 32.48 -2.85
N SER A 565 -23.91 33.25 -3.58
CA SER A 565 -23.69 34.68 -3.79
C SER A 565 -24.18 35.54 -2.61
N ASN A 566 -25.01 34.98 -1.73
CA ASN A 566 -25.61 35.65 -0.58
C ASN A 566 -24.77 35.46 0.71
N ILE A 567 -23.78 36.33 0.91
CA ILE A 567 -23.01 36.42 2.16
C ILE A 567 -23.88 37.13 3.22
N LEU A 568 -24.33 36.39 4.23
CA LEU A 568 -25.17 36.86 5.33
C LEU A 568 -24.41 37.75 6.31
N PHE A 569 -23.14 37.43 6.59
CA PHE A 569 -22.18 38.34 7.25
C PHE A 569 -20.72 38.03 6.87
N GLU A 570 -19.86 39.02 7.04
CA GLU A 570 -18.40 38.91 6.93
C GLU A 570 -17.73 39.67 8.09
N GLN A 571 -16.70 39.08 8.70
CA GLN A 571 -15.98 39.62 9.85
C GLN A 571 -14.47 39.39 9.72
N ASP A 572 -13.71 40.49 9.58
CA ASP A 572 -12.25 40.50 9.68
C ASP A 572 -11.84 40.33 11.16
N LEU A 573 -11.24 39.17 11.46
CA LEU A 573 -10.77 38.80 12.81
C LEU A 573 -9.37 39.36 13.12
N GLY A 574 -8.69 39.89 12.10
CA GLY A 574 -7.38 40.54 12.21
C GLY A 574 -6.26 39.83 11.45
N GLN A 575 -5.10 40.50 11.40
CA GLN A 575 -3.88 39.97 10.78
C GLN A 575 -3.32 38.79 11.57
N ILE A 576 -3.02 37.67 10.92
CA ILE A 576 -2.38 36.49 11.54
C ILE A 576 -0.92 36.26 11.11
N ASN A 577 -0.40 37.14 10.24
CA ASN A 577 0.92 37.07 9.58
C ASN A 577 1.08 35.86 8.63
N ASN A 578 2.10 35.91 7.76
CA ASN A 578 2.33 34.93 6.69
C ASN A 578 2.68 33.51 7.18
N SER A 579 2.95 33.32 8.47
CA SER A 579 3.19 32.01 9.09
C SER A 579 1.97 31.49 9.87
N GLY A 580 0.92 32.31 9.98
CA GLY A 580 -0.33 31.92 10.57
C GLY A 580 -1.17 31.03 9.65
N ALA A 581 -2.01 30.22 10.26
CA ALA A 581 -2.91 29.28 9.61
C ALA A 581 -4.23 29.21 10.38
N ILE A 582 -5.30 28.82 9.70
CA ILE A 582 -6.54 28.33 10.32
C ILE A 582 -6.49 26.82 10.13
N SER A 583 -6.72 26.06 11.20
CA SER A 583 -6.60 24.60 11.19
C SER A 583 -7.90 23.87 11.47
N GLY A 584 -8.92 24.57 11.98
CA GLY A 584 -10.26 23.99 12.02
C GLY A 584 -11.34 24.97 12.46
N LEU A 585 -12.56 24.61 12.09
CA LEU A 585 -13.80 25.29 12.45
C LEU A 585 -14.78 24.23 12.95
N ARG A 586 -15.38 24.44 14.12
CA ARG A 586 -16.38 23.55 14.72
C ARG A 586 -17.52 24.35 15.33
N VAL A 587 -18.70 23.74 15.41
CA VAL A 587 -19.95 24.37 15.89
C VAL A 587 -20.55 23.52 17.00
N SER A 588 -21.12 24.16 18.03
CA SER A 588 -21.90 23.49 19.08
C SER A 588 -23.03 24.39 19.54
N GLY A 589 -24.24 24.13 19.03
CA GLY A 589 -25.33 25.12 19.01
C GLY A 589 -24.86 26.42 18.36
N SER A 590 -25.19 27.56 18.96
CA SER A 590 -24.73 28.88 18.51
C SER A 590 -23.24 29.17 18.75
N ASN A 591 -22.47 28.28 19.39
CA ASN A 591 -21.05 28.51 19.64
C ASN A 591 -20.22 28.09 18.41
N ILE A 592 -19.36 28.99 17.95
CA ILE A 592 -18.36 28.76 16.90
C ILE A 592 -16.98 28.68 17.56
N PHE A 593 -16.21 27.64 17.24
CA PHE A 593 -14.82 27.50 17.65
C PHE A 593 -13.92 27.51 16.42
N LEU A 594 -13.06 28.52 16.33
CA LEU A 594 -12.05 28.66 15.29
C LEU A 594 -10.68 28.36 15.90
N ALA A 595 -10.01 27.33 15.40
CA ALA A 595 -8.64 26.97 15.76
C ALA A 595 -7.67 27.36 14.65
N GLY A 596 -6.45 27.70 15.07
CA GLY A 596 -5.39 28.09 14.14
C GLY A 596 -4.06 28.28 14.86
N SER A 597 -3.11 28.89 14.17
CA SER A 597 -1.84 29.34 14.73
C SER A 597 -1.48 30.71 14.17
N THR A 598 -0.70 31.51 14.90
CA THR A 598 -0.27 32.84 14.43
C THR A 598 1.11 33.21 14.95
N SER A 599 1.86 34.00 14.18
CA SER A 599 3.07 34.69 14.62
C SER A 599 2.82 36.19 14.88
N ASN A 600 1.57 36.60 15.07
CA ASN A 600 1.20 37.96 15.45
C ASN A 600 0.78 38.01 16.92
N SER A 601 1.70 38.46 17.79
CA SER A 601 1.43 38.69 19.22
C SER A 601 0.36 39.75 19.52
N GLY A 602 -0.07 40.52 18.51
CA GLY A 602 -1.20 41.45 18.58
C GLY A 602 -2.51 40.91 18.01
N PHE A 603 -2.58 39.63 17.60
CA PHE A 603 -3.83 39.02 17.16
C PHE A 603 -4.74 38.74 18.36
N THR A 604 -6.03 39.07 18.24
CA THR A 604 -7.03 38.85 19.29
C THR A 604 -8.31 38.20 18.78
N GLY A 605 -8.45 37.96 17.47
CA GLY A 605 -9.70 37.46 16.89
C GLY A 605 -10.92 38.35 17.12
N THR A 606 -10.72 39.63 17.45
CA THR A 606 -11.73 40.58 17.98
C THR A 606 -12.37 40.19 19.34
N ALA A 607 -11.81 39.20 20.04
CA ALA A 607 -12.37 38.67 21.30
C ALA A 607 -12.51 39.72 22.42
N ALA A 608 -13.60 39.63 23.16
CA ALA A 608 -13.86 40.46 24.34
C ALA A 608 -12.88 40.19 25.51
N SER A 609 -12.23 39.03 25.52
CA SER A 609 -11.24 38.63 26.53
C SER A 609 -10.12 37.76 25.96
N ILE A 610 -8.95 37.80 26.61
CA ILE A 610 -7.84 36.88 26.37
C ILE A 610 -7.74 36.00 27.63
N ALA A 611 -8.02 34.71 27.49
CA ALA A 611 -8.03 33.76 28.61
C ALA A 611 -6.62 33.21 28.92
N LYS A 612 -5.77 33.12 27.88
CA LYS A 612 -4.36 32.77 28.00
C LYS A 612 -3.56 33.55 26.95
N ASP A 613 -2.55 34.30 27.40
CA ASP A 613 -1.70 35.15 26.55
C ASP A 613 -0.76 34.34 25.64
N PHE A 614 -0.48 34.92 24.47
CA PHE A 614 0.54 34.52 23.50
C PHE A 614 1.96 34.57 24.11
N ALA A 615 2.82 33.60 23.77
CA ALA A 615 4.08 33.34 24.46
C ALA A 615 5.37 33.40 23.61
N GLY A 616 5.34 33.08 22.30
CA GLY A 616 6.59 32.79 21.56
C GLY A 616 6.72 33.34 20.14
N ASP A 617 7.37 32.56 19.27
CA ASP A 617 7.57 32.90 17.85
C ASP A 617 6.30 32.61 17.04
N THR A 618 5.56 31.57 17.41
CA THR A 618 4.26 31.17 16.83
C THR A 618 3.55 30.33 17.86
N ASP A 619 2.30 30.69 18.17
CA ASP A 619 1.45 29.96 19.10
C ASP A 619 0.20 29.47 18.37
N GLY A 620 -0.35 28.33 18.79
CA GLY A 620 -1.70 27.93 18.48
C GLY A 620 -2.72 28.85 19.18
N PHE A 621 -3.88 29.08 18.58
CA PHE A 621 -5.00 29.76 19.22
C PHE A 621 -6.31 28.98 19.08
N VAL A 622 -7.17 29.13 20.09
CA VAL A 622 -8.61 28.83 20.00
C VAL A 622 -9.39 30.10 20.26
N LEU A 623 -10.20 30.50 19.29
CA LEU A 623 -11.11 31.64 19.36
C LEU A 623 -12.54 31.11 19.44
N LYS A 624 -13.27 31.52 20.47
CA LYS A 624 -14.71 31.28 20.59
C LYS A 624 -15.50 32.49 20.10
N LEU A 625 -16.50 32.26 19.27
CA LEU A 625 -17.53 33.24 18.92
C LEU A 625 -18.93 32.68 19.18
N THR A 626 -19.93 33.55 19.29
CA THR A 626 -21.36 33.20 19.33
C THR A 626 -22.04 33.74 18.08
N ASP A 627 -22.65 32.85 17.29
CA ASP A 627 -23.47 33.17 16.13
C ASP A 627 -24.78 33.85 16.57
N SER A 628 -25.03 35.06 16.06
CA SER A 628 -26.27 35.83 16.26
C SER A 628 -27.11 35.95 14.98
N GLY A 629 -26.89 35.07 14.00
CA GLY A 629 -27.57 35.03 12.71
C GLY A 629 -26.95 35.96 11.68
N SER A 630 -26.92 37.27 11.96
CA SER A 630 -26.38 38.32 11.06
C SER A 630 -25.02 38.88 11.49
N SER A 631 -24.39 38.29 12.49
CA SER A 631 -23.06 38.65 13.03
C SER A 631 -22.57 37.54 13.97
N ALA A 632 -21.27 37.51 14.25
CA ALA A 632 -20.71 36.70 15.34
C ALA A 632 -20.01 37.59 16.39
N ASP A 633 -20.34 37.38 17.66
CA ASP A 633 -19.69 38.08 18.79
C ASP A 633 -18.54 37.22 19.32
N ALA A 634 -17.32 37.74 19.35
CA ALA A 634 -16.13 37.00 19.79
C ALA A 634 -15.96 37.08 21.33
N ASP A 635 -16.05 35.93 22.01
CA ASP A 635 -16.09 35.82 23.47
C ASP A 635 -14.70 35.86 24.11
N PHE A 636 -13.87 34.86 23.76
CA PHE A 636 -12.52 34.71 24.27
C PHE A 636 -11.56 34.19 23.19
N ILE A 637 -10.28 34.52 23.35
CA ILE A 637 -9.17 33.83 22.67
C ILE A 637 -8.21 33.24 23.70
N SER A 638 -7.72 32.03 23.43
CA SER A 638 -6.79 31.28 24.27
C SER A 638 -5.60 30.82 23.44
N PHE A 639 -4.39 31.22 23.80
CA PHE A 639 -3.17 30.77 23.13
C PHE A 639 -2.58 29.52 23.80
N VAL A 640 -2.22 28.52 22.98
CA VAL A 640 -1.49 27.31 23.38
C VAL A 640 -0.10 27.39 22.77
N GLY A 641 0.90 27.68 23.60
CA GLY A 641 2.26 27.90 23.13
C GLY A 641 3.28 28.17 24.24
N THR A 642 4.54 28.15 23.85
CA THR A 642 5.74 28.37 24.67
C THR A 642 6.51 29.58 24.11
N GLU A 643 7.76 29.83 24.53
CA GLU A 643 8.61 30.82 23.84
C GLU A 643 9.07 30.36 22.44
N ALA A 644 8.81 29.10 22.06
CA ALA A 644 9.28 28.49 20.83
C ALA A 644 8.21 28.56 19.70
N PHE A 645 8.12 27.49 18.91
CA PHE A 645 7.17 27.32 17.83
C PHE A 645 6.18 26.23 18.21
N ASP A 646 4.91 26.61 18.27
CA ASP A 646 3.80 25.82 18.75
C ASP A 646 2.63 25.99 17.77
N ARG A 647 2.02 24.89 17.35
CA ARG A 647 0.90 24.89 16.39
C ARG A 647 -0.26 24.03 16.88
N ILE A 648 -1.47 24.49 16.60
CA ILE A 648 -2.68 23.65 16.60
C ILE A 648 -2.97 23.24 15.16
N ASN A 649 -3.10 21.94 14.93
CA ASN A 649 -3.33 21.31 13.62
C ASN A 649 -4.79 20.85 13.44
N ASP A 650 -5.53 20.55 14.52
CA ASP A 650 -6.97 20.27 14.46
C ASP A 650 -7.68 20.47 15.83
N ILE A 651 -9.01 20.48 15.81
CA ILE A 651 -9.91 20.79 16.93
C ILE A 651 -11.14 19.86 16.98
N ALA A 652 -11.45 19.35 18.17
CA ALA A 652 -12.68 18.62 18.47
C ALA A 652 -13.45 19.29 19.61
N VAL A 653 -14.78 19.10 19.64
CA VAL A 653 -15.66 19.71 20.65
C VAL A 653 -16.39 18.59 21.42
N GLY A 654 -16.18 18.55 22.73
CA GLY A 654 -16.91 17.68 23.65
C GLY A 654 -18.09 18.40 24.31
N ALA A 655 -18.67 17.80 25.36
CA ALA A 655 -19.87 18.32 26.02
C ALA A 655 -19.67 19.65 26.77
N SER A 656 -18.51 19.87 27.39
CA SER A 656 -18.19 21.08 28.18
C SER A 656 -16.80 21.65 27.90
N SER A 657 -16.01 20.98 27.06
CA SER A 657 -14.61 21.32 26.80
C SER A 657 -14.31 21.21 25.30
N VAL A 658 -13.36 22.01 24.86
CA VAL A 658 -12.76 21.96 23.53
C VAL A 658 -11.43 21.23 23.64
N PHE A 659 -11.13 20.36 22.69
CA PHE A 659 -9.87 19.65 22.60
C PHE A 659 -9.13 20.08 21.34
N VAL A 660 -7.84 20.35 21.45
CA VAL A 660 -6.97 20.68 20.32
C VAL A 660 -5.72 19.82 20.32
N VAL A 661 -5.24 19.51 19.12
CA VAL A 661 -3.97 18.79 18.91
C VAL A 661 -3.04 19.57 18.01
N GLY A 662 -1.75 19.28 18.09
CA GLY A 662 -0.77 19.77 17.15
C GLY A 662 0.64 19.44 17.59
N SER A 663 1.59 20.34 17.28
CA SER A 663 3.01 20.12 17.51
C SER A 663 3.70 21.28 18.21
N THR A 664 4.68 20.96 19.07
CA THR A 664 5.46 21.91 19.88
C THR A 664 6.96 21.67 19.73
N ARG A 665 7.74 22.75 19.70
CA ARG A 665 9.20 22.74 19.85
C ARG A 665 9.65 23.23 21.23
N GLY A 666 8.73 23.34 22.18
CA GLY A 666 8.95 23.76 23.55
C GLY A 666 8.62 22.65 24.55
N ALA A 667 8.31 23.05 25.78
CA ALA A 667 7.72 22.21 26.80
C ALA A 667 6.45 22.91 27.29
N LEU A 668 5.29 22.47 26.82
CA LEU A 668 3.99 23.00 27.22
C LEU A 668 3.63 22.59 28.66
N GLU A 669 4.20 21.47 29.13
CA GLU A 669 4.13 21.01 30.51
C GLU A 669 5.51 20.72 31.12
N ALA A 670 5.56 20.55 32.44
CA ALA A 670 6.80 20.46 33.20
C ALA A 670 7.59 19.17 32.92
N GLY A 671 8.52 19.26 31.96
CA GLY A 671 9.34 18.12 31.53
C GLY A 671 8.75 17.32 30.37
N GLY A 672 7.66 17.78 29.75
CA GLY A 672 6.99 17.08 28.65
C GLY A 672 7.75 17.02 27.33
N ARG A 673 8.92 17.69 27.22
CA ARG A 673 9.72 17.67 25.98
C ARG A 673 10.68 16.49 25.93
N GLU A 674 10.49 15.62 24.95
CA GLU A 674 11.37 14.48 24.67
C GLU A 674 12.14 14.64 23.35
N GLY A 675 11.49 15.17 22.32
CA GLY A 675 11.99 15.21 20.95
C GLY A 675 12.39 16.60 20.43
N PRO A 676 12.84 16.66 19.16
CA PRO A 676 12.98 17.90 18.40
C PRO A 676 11.65 18.66 18.28
N THR A 677 10.59 17.93 17.95
CA THR A 677 9.21 18.38 17.77
C THR A 677 8.32 17.28 18.36
N ASP A 678 7.46 17.64 19.32
CA ASP A 678 6.59 16.71 20.03
C ASP A 678 5.12 17.00 19.72
N ALA A 679 4.27 15.99 19.82
CA ALA A 679 2.83 16.14 19.70
C ALA A 679 2.23 16.56 21.03
N PHE A 680 1.04 17.16 21.01
CA PHE A 680 0.27 17.42 22.23
C PHE A 680 -1.24 17.30 22.02
N ILE A 681 -1.94 17.08 23.13
CA ILE A 681 -3.39 17.31 23.31
C ILE A 681 -3.55 18.41 24.36
N THR A 682 -4.50 19.32 24.16
CA THR A 682 -4.88 20.33 25.18
C THR A 682 -6.39 20.37 25.34
N ARG A 683 -6.87 20.29 26.59
CA ARG A 683 -8.27 20.48 26.97
C ARG A 683 -8.49 21.91 27.47
N ILE A 684 -9.49 22.59 26.90
CA ILE A 684 -9.84 23.97 27.18
C ILE A 684 -11.30 24.03 27.62
N ASP A 685 -11.59 24.71 28.73
CA ASP A 685 -12.96 24.93 29.20
C ASP A 685 -13.77 25.80 28.21
N MET A 686 -14.94 25.32 27.80
CA MET A 686 -15.77 25.94 26.76
C MET A 686 -16.44 27.26 27.22
N ALA A 687 -16.51 27.51 28.53
CA ALA A 687 -17.13 28.70 29.10
C ALA A 687 -16.14 29.85 29.31
N THR A 688 -14.91 29.56 29.73
CA THR A 688 -13.91 30.55 30.16
C THR A 688 -12.67 30.63 29.28
N GLY A 689 -12.42 29.63 28.43
CA GLY A 689 -11.20 29.54 27.64
C GLY A 689 -9.96 29.13 28.43
N ALA A 690 -10.11 28.77 29.72
CA ALA A 690 -8.99 28.30 30.53
C ALA A 690 -8.44 26.96 30.00
N ILE A 691 -7.12 26.86 29.88
CA ILE A 691 -6.46 25.56 29.66
C ILE A 691 -6.60 24.75 30.95
N GLU A 692 -7.32 23.64 30.89
CA GLU A 692 -7.54 22.74 32.03
C GLU A 692 -6.44 21.68 32.12
N GLN A 693 -5.99 21.18 30.97
CA GLN A 693 -4.99 20.13 30.87
C GLN A 693 -4.20 20.23 29.57
N VAL A 694 -2.92 19.89 29.64
CA VAL A 694 -2.06 19.55 28.50
C VAL A 694 -1.55 18.12 28.70
N GLN A 695 -1.35 17.40 27.59
CA GLN A 695 -0.58 16.16 27.53
C GLN A 695 0.36 16.25 26.32
N GLN A 696 1.66 16.37 26.56
CA GLN A 696 2.71 16.40 25.54
C GLN A 696 3.37 15.02 25.43
N PHE A 697 3.62 14.55 24.21
CA PHE A 697 4.24 13.25 23.96
C PHE A 697 5.11 13.27 22.70
N GLY A 698 6.34 12.78 22.85
CA GLY A 698 7.38 12.80 21.83
C GLY A 698 8.23 11.55 21.87
N LEU A 699 9.30 11.53 21.08
CA LEU A 699 10.31 10.48 21.10
C LEU A 699 11.69 11.06 20.76
N LEU A 700 12.73 10.53 21.42
CA LEU A 700 14.10 10.97 21.19
C LEU A 700 14.54 10.67 19.74
N LEU A 701 15.10 11.68 19.06
CA LEU A 701 15.52 11.64 17.64
C LEU A 701 14.38 11.45 16.61
N THR A 702 13.13 11.73 16.97
CA THR A 702 11.96 11.63 16.07
C THR A 702 11.16 12.94 16.11
N ASN A 703 10.76 13.50 14.96
CA ASN A 703 9.67 14.47 14.95
C ASN A 703 8.36 13.70 15.12
N ASN A 704 7.53 14.10 16.09
CA ASN A 704 6.20 13.55 16.30
C ASN A 704 5.19 14.70 16.17
N GLU A 705 4.30 14.64 15.18
CA GLU A 705 3.34 15.71 14.92
C GLU A 705 1.91 15.16 14.89
N ALA A 706 1.02 15.65 15.77
CA ALA A 706 -0.40 15.28 15.71
C ALA A 706 -1.10 16.06 14.59
N THR A 707 -1.88 15.36 13.78
CA THR A 707 -2.44 15.89 12.51
C THR A 707 -3.95 16.09 12.55
N GLY A 708 -4.68 15.24 13.28
CA GLY A 708 -6.13 15.30 13.40
C GLY A 708 -6.64 14.80 14.75
N ILE A 709 -7.82 15.25 15.17
CA ILE A 709 -8.49 14.82 16.40
C ILE A 709 -10.01 14.63 16.18
N ALA A 710 -10.51 13.45 16.56
CA ALA A 710 -11.93 13.17 16.65
C ALA A 710 -12.33 12.89 18.10
N PHE A 711 -13.48 13.40 18.52
CA PHE A 711 -14.12 13.10 19.81
C PHE A 711 -15.30 12.16 19.58
N THR A 712 -15.47 11.16 20.45
CA THR A 712 -16.67 10.32 20.46
C THR A 712 -17.20 10.10 21.87
N ASN A 713 -18.49 9.76 22.00
CA ASN A 713 -19.11 9.24 23.22
C ASN A 713 -19.23 7.70 23.21
N THR A 714 -18.68 7.01 22.19
CA THR A 714 -18.70 5.54 22.03
C THR A 714 -17.35 4.90 22.39
N GLY A 715 -16.66 5.47 23.39
CA GLY A 715 -15.41 4.95 23.94
C GLY A 715 -15.63 3.79 24.92
N PRO A 716 -14.85 3.70 26.02
CA PRO A 716 -14.86 2.57 26.95
C PRO A 716 -16.25 2.10 27.34
N SER A 717 -16.46 0.79 27.26
CA SER A 717 -17.72 0.15 27.57
C SER A 717 -17.51 -1.29 28.04
N VAL A 718 -18.63 -1.96 28.38
CA VAL A 718 -18.65 -3.41 28.61
C VAL A 718 -18.15 -4.21 27.39
N LEU A 719 -18.28 -3.68 26.17
CA LEU A 719 -17.85 -4.40 24.97
C LEU A 719 -16.32 -4.49 24.92
N ASP A 720 -15.61 -3.42 25.28
CA ASP A 720 -14.15 -3.41 25.45
C ASP A 720 -13.71 -4.47 26.46
N ALA A 721 -14.39 -4.55 27.61
CA ALA A 721 -14.14 -5.57 28.63
C ALA A 721 -14.42 -7.02 28.15
N LEU A 722 -15.30 -7.18 27.15
CA LEU A 722 -15.61 -8.43 26.48
C LEU A 722 -14.76 -8.68 25.21
N GLY A 723 -13.82 -7.78 24.89
CA GLY A 723 -12.97 -7.86 23.71
C GLY A 723 -13.72 -7.68 22.39
N LEU A 724 -14.92 -7.10 22.43
CA LEU A 724 -15.80 -6.86 21.28
C LEU A 724 -15.86 -5.36 20.96
N PRO A 725 -15.90 -4.95 19.68
CA PRO A 725 -16.08 -3.55 19.33
C PRO A 725 -17.55 -3.15 19.49
N ALA A 726 -17.78 -1.85 19.66
CA ALA A 726 -19.10 -1.28 19.40
C ALA A 726 -19.35 -1.18 17.88
N GLY A 727 -20.62 -1.18 17.49
CA GLY A 727 -21.01 -1.11 16.08
C GLY A 727 -21.15 -2.48 15.40
N THR A 728 -21.25 -2.47 14.07
CA THR A 728 -21.53 -3.65 13.24
C THR A 728 -20.33 -4.60 13.15
N VAL A 729 -20.45 -5.82 13.67
CA VAL A 729 -19.35 -6.80 13.69
C VAL A 729 -19.23 -7.61 12.39
N ASP A 730 -20.24 -7.57 11.52
CA ASP A 730 -20.27 -8.32 10.27
C ASP A 730 -19.46 -7.65 9.15
N ARG A 731 -18.35 -8.27 8.77
CA ARG A 731 -17.46 -7.82 7.69
C ARG A 731 -17.86 -8.47 6.34
N ILE A 732 -19.09 -8.22 5.90
CA ILE A 732 -19.57 -8.61 4.57
C ILE A 732 -19.11 -7.56 3.56
N GLU A 733 -17.87 -7.71 3.07
CA GLU A 733 -17.39 -6.93 1.92
C GLU A 733 -18.08 -7.38 0.62
N THR A 734 -18.24 -6.44 -0.31
CA THR A 734 -18.59 -6.74 -1.70
C THR A 734 -17.49 -7.55 -2.37
N ARG A 735 -17.85 -8.56 -3.16
CA ARG A 735 -16.91 -9.56 -3.70
C ARG A 735 -16.29 -9.20 -5.05
N SER A 736 -16.28 -7.92 -5.40
CA SER A 736 -15.90 -7.47 -6.73
C SER A 736 -14.46 -6.94 -6.76
N VAL A 737 -13.83 -7.03 -7.92
CA VAL A 737 -12.45 -6.59 -8.12
C VAL A 737 -12.31 -5.07 -7.94
N ASP A 738 -13.32 -4.31 -8.32
CA ASP A 738 -13.39 -2.84 -8.26
C ASP A 738 -13.74 -2.26 -6.88
N SER A 739 -14.16 -3.10 -5.91
CA SER A 739 -14.37 -2.72 -4.51
C SER A 739 -13.19 -3.09 -3.61
N GLN A 740 -12.49 -4.20 -3.93
CA GLN A 740 -11.40 -4.72 -3.10
C GLN A 740 -9.99 -4.42 -3.61
N THR A 741 -9.83 -3.91 -4.84
CA THR A 741 -8.53 -3.43 -5.39
C THR A 741 -8.64 -1.97 -5.83
N THR A 742 -7.55 -1.40 -6.36
CA THR A 742 -7.55 -0.07 -6.99
C THR A 742 -8.14 -0.05 -8.41
N ALA A 743 -8.63 -1.19 -8.91
CA ALA A 743 -9.27 -1.31 -10.22
C ALA A 743 -10.62 -0.58 -10.31
N LYS A 744 -10.97 -0.19 -11.53
CA LYS A 744 -12.17 0.56 -11.89
C LYS A 744 -12.81 -0.06 -13.13
N ALA A 745 -14.13 -0.02 -13.24
CA ALA A 745 -14.82 -0.43 -14.45
C ALA A 745 -14.26 0.34 -15.66
N GLY A 746 -14.00 -0.35 -16.78
CA GLY A 746 -13.31 0.19 -17.95
C GLY A 746 -11.82 -0.16 -18.03
N ASP A 747 -11.15 -0.42 -16.90
CA ASP A 747 -9.77 -0.93 -16.87
C ASP A 747 -9.64 -2.20 -17.71
N TYR A 748 -8.49 -2.42 -18.34
CA TYR A 748 -8.31 -3.57 -19.21
C TYR A 748 -6.87 -4.09 -19.26
N PHE A 749 -6.74 -5.30 -19.78
CA PHE A 749 -5.48 -5.84 -20.31
C PHE A 749 -5.76 -6.61 -21.61
N ASP A 750 -4.75 -6.79 -22.45
CA ASP A 750 -4.87 -7.54 -23.70
C ASP A 750 -4.21 -8.93 -23.56
N ILE A 751 -4.82 -9.94 -24.18
CA ILE A 751 -4.25 -11.29 -24.32
C ILE A 751 -3.94 -11.57 -25.80
N SER A 752 -2.76 -12.11 -26.10
CA SER A 752 -2.48 -12.76 -27.38
C SER A 752 -2.28 -14.26 -27.19
N ILE A 753 -2.59 -15.05 -28.23
CA ILE A 753 -2.34 -16.49 -28.29
C ILE A 753 -1.60 -16.76 -29.59
N ASP A 754 -0.45 -17.45 -29.51
CA ASP A 754 0.42 -17.84 -30.63
C ASP A 754 0.78 -16.68 -31.57
N GLY A 755 1.19 -15.55 -30.98
CA GLY A 755 1.54 -14.32 -31.72
C GLY A 755 0.36 -13.69 -32.49
N GLY A 756 -0.87 -14.12 -32.20
CA GLY A 756 -2.08 -13.70 -32.92
C GLY A 756 -2.53 -12.25 -32.63
N ARG A 757 -3.77 -11.96 -33.00
CA ARG A 757 -4.36 -10.64 -32.74
C ARG A 757 -4.67 -10.51 -31.24
N LYS A 758 -4.12 -9.45 -30.60
CA LYS A 758 -4.47 -8.99 -29.25
C LYS A 758 -6.00 -8.94 -29.05
N ARG A 759 -6.47 -9.49 -27.93
CA ARG A 759 -7.88 -9.52 -27.52
C ARG A 759 -8.04 -8.92 -26.13
N ARG A 760 -8.87 -7.89 -26.01
CA ARG A 760 -9.07 -7.14 -24.78
C ARG A 760 -9.94 -7.89 -23.76
N ILE A 761 -9.48 -7.90 -22.51
CA ILE A 761 -10.23 -8.24 -21.31
C ILE A 761 -10.45 -6.93 -20.54
N THR A 762 -11.68 -6.42 -20.57
CA THR A 762 -12.10 -5.24 -19.80
C THR A 762 -12.81 -5.66 -18.52
N LEU A 763 -12.57 -4.95 -17.42
CA LEU A 763 -13.31 -5.03 -16.17
C LEU A 763 -14.65 -4.28 -16.31
N ASN A 764 -15.75 -4.92 -15.94
CA ASN A 764 -17.03 -4.26 -15.76
C ASN A 764 -17.29 -4.05 -14.27
N GLU A 765 -18.17 -3.10 -13.95
CA GLU A 765 -18.64 -2.83 -12.60
C GLU A 765 -19.17 -4.12 -11.92
N GLY A 766 -18.73 -4.37 -10.68
CA GLY A 766 -19.17 -5.52 -9.88
C GLY A 766 -18.63 -6.89 -10.31
N ASP A 767 -17.66 -6.95 -11.24
CA ASP A 767 -17.08 -8.22 -11.69
C ASP A 767 -16.26 -8.94 -10.61
N THR A 768 -16.38 -10.27 -10.57
CA THR A 768 -15.48 -11.14 -9.80
C THR A 768 -14.35 -11.69 -10.66
N PHE A 769 -13.30 -12.24 -10.04
CA PHE A 769 -12.29 -13.02 -10.77
C PHE A 769 -12.89 -14.19 -11.58
N SER A 770 -13.98 -14.79 -11.11
CA SER A 770 -14.70 -15.83 -11.86
C SER A 770 -15.33 -15.31 -13.16
N ASP A 771 -15.70 -14.04 -13.24
CA ASP A 771 -16.25 -13.41 -14.43
C ASP A 771 -15.16 -13.05 -15.44
N ILE A 772 -14.03 -12.51 -14.95
CA ILE A 772 -12.81 -12.28 -15.74
C ILE A 772 -12.30 -13.60 -16.33
N ALA A 773 -12.13 -14.64 -15.51
CA ALA A 773 -11.72 -15.97 -15.95
C ALA A 773 -12.68 -16.55 -17.01
N ARG A 774 -13.99 -16.36 -16.85
CA ARG A 774 -14.98 -16.79 -17.85
C ARG A 774 -14.85 -16.05 -19.19
N ARG A 775 -14.39 -14.79 -19.21
CA ARG A 775 -14.08 -14.06 -20.46
C ARG A 775 -12.83 -14.61 -21.12
N ILE A 776 -11.75 -14.84 -20.37
CA ILE A 776 -10.51 -15.45 -20.88
C ILE A 776 -10.79 -16.83 -21.49
N ASN A 777 -11.53 -17.69 -20.78
CA ASN A 777 -11.90 -19.02 -21.26
C ASN A 777 -12.72 -19.00 -22.57
N ARG A 778 -13.54 -17.95 -22.80
CA ARG A 778 -14.28 -17.76 -24.07
C ARG A 778 -13.38 -17.31 -25.23
N LEU A 779 -12.16 -16.83 -24.97
CA LEU A 779 -11.19 -16.52 -26.03
C LEU A 779 -10.56 -17.79 -26.60
N SER A 780 -10.40 -18.84 -25.80
CA SER A 780 -9.82 -20.10 -26.25
C SER A 780 -10.76 -20.84 -27.19
N PHE A 781 -10.25 -21.24 -28.35
CA PHE A 781 -11.01 -22.00 -29.34
C PHE A 781 -10.74 -23.51 -29.27
N ARG A 782 -9.60 -23.95 -28.68
CA ARG A 782 -9.24 -25.36 -28.56
C ARG A 782 -8.81 -25.79 -27.15
N GLY A 783 -8.82 -24.89 -26.17
CA GLY A 783 -8.28 -25.12 -24.81
C GLY A 783 -6.88 -24.54 -24.59
N ASP A 784 -6.31 -23.88 -25.60
CA ASP A 784 -4.97 -23.25 -25.66
C ASP A 784 -4.64 -22.35 -24.45
N VAL A 785 -5.65 -21.68 -23.90
CA VAL A 785 -5.58 -20.88 -22.67
C VAL A 785 -6.74 -21.28 -21.76
N SER A 786 -6.48 -21.35 -20.46
CA SER A 786 -7.51 -21.55 -19.44
C SER A 786 -7.31 -20.60 -18.27
N ALA A 787 -8.42 -20.20 -17.64
CA ALA A 787 -8.40 -19.37 -16.45
C ALA A 787 -9.37 -19.86 -15.38
N ASP A 788 -9.02 -19.62 -14.12
CA ASP A 788 -9.84 -19.90 -12.95
C ASP A 788 -9.89 -18.64 -12.06
N GLY A 789 -11.00 -18.46 -11.37
CA GLY A 789 -11.28 -17.32 -10.49
C GLY A 789 -12.17 -17.71 -9.30
N SER A 790 -12.25 -19.00 -8.99
CA SER A 790 -13.19 -19.56 -7.99
C SER A 790 -12.70 -19.48 -6.55
N ASN A 791 -11.38 -19.41 -6.34
CA ASN A 791 -10.74 -19.39 -5.01
C ASN A 791 -10.21 -17.99 -4.62
N GLY A 792 -10.94 -16.92 -4.95
CA GLY A 792 -10.51 -15.54 -4.63
C GLY A 792 -9.26 -15.05 -5.36
N LYS A 793 -8.66 -15.85 -6.26
CA LYS A 793 -7.47 -15.49 -7.07
C LYS A 793 -7.73 -15.75 -8.55
N LEU A 794 -7.23 -14.86 -9.42
CA LEU A 794 -7.20 -15.10 -10.86
C LEU A 794 -5.97 -15.93 -11.22
N VAL A 795 -6.18 -17.13 -11.75
CA VAL A 795 -5.12 -17.96 -12.32
C VAL A 795 -5.30 -18.03 -13.82
N ILE A 796 -4.26 -17.77 -14.60
CA ILE A 796 -4.23 -17.89 -16.06
C ILE A 796 -3.16 -18.90 -16.45
N ARG A 797 -3.47 -19.82 -17.37
CA ARG A 797 -2.60 -20.92 -17.80
C ARG A 797 -2.57 -21.04 -19.32
N ALA A 798 -1.38 -21.17 -19.89
CA ALA A 798 -1.18 -21.70 -21.24
C ALA A 798 -1.19 -23.24 -21.19
N ASN A 799 -1.78 -23.88 -22.20
CA ASN A 799 -1.97 -25.33 -22.23
C ASN A 799 -1.37 -25.95 -23.51
N GLY A 800 -0.95 -27.21 -23.41
CA GLY A 800 -0.41 -27.96 -24.54
C GLY A 800 0.87 -27.34 -25.10
N SER A 801 0.92 -27.09 -26.41
CA SER A 801 2.01 -26.37 -27.09
C SER A 801 1.77 -24.86 -27.28
N ALA A 802 0.65 -24.32 -26.77
CA ALA A 802 0.30 -22.92 -27.02
C ALA A 802 1.16 -21.92 -26.23
N SER A 803 1.33 -20.73 -26.79
CA SER A 803 1.94 -19.57 -26.14
C SER A 803 0.88 -18.49 -25.88
N VAL A 804 0.91 -17.89 -24.68
CA VAL A 804 -0.08 -16.89 -24.26
C VAL A 804 0.62 -15.66 -23.72
N ASP A 805 0.50 -14.54 -24.44
CA ASP A 805 1.04 -13.25 -24.01
C ASP A 805 -0.01 -12.49 -23.19
N LEU A 806 0.34 -12.14 -21.97
CA LEU A 806 -0.39 -11.17 -21.14
C LEU A 806 0.25 -9.80 -21.31
N ILE A 807 -0.57 -8.80 -21.65
CA ILE A 807 -0.11 -7.46 -22.00
C ILE A 807 -0.93 -6.46 -21.18
N ALA A 808 -0.25 -5.69 -20.35
CA ALA A 808 -0.83 -4.60 -19.56
C ALA A 808 -1.71 -3.64 -20.39
N GLY A 809 -2.70 -3.04 -19.73
CA GLY A 809 -3.40 -1.87 -20.27
C GLY A 809 -2.51 -0.63 -20.32
N GLU A 810 -3.04 0.45 -20.90
CA GLU A 810 -2.29 1.70 -21.06
C GLU A 810 -2.48 2.61 -19.84
N GLY A 811 -1.38 2.98 -19.17
CA GLY A 811 -1.38 3.97 -18.09
C GLY A 811 -2.30 3.59 -16.93
N SER A 812 -3.11 4.55 -16.48
CA SER A 812 -4.07 4.37 -15.38
C SER A 812 -5.20 3.38 -15.68
N SER A 813 -5.33 2.87 -16.92
CA SER A 813 -6.30 1.81 -17.28
C SER A 813 -5.71 0.39 -17.23
N ASP A 814 -4.49 0.19 -16.73
CA ASP A 814 -3.90 -1.15 -16.62
C ASP A 814 -4.58 -2.01 -15.54
N LEU A 815 -5.44 -2.93 -15.98
CA LEU A 815 -6.02 -3.94 -15.10
C LEU A 815 -4.97 -4.98 -14.66
N LEU A 816 -3.95 -5.28 -15.46
CA LEU A 816 -3.01 -6.36 -15.16
C LEU A 816 -2.18 -6.01 -13.92
N GLY A 817 -1.60 -4.81 -13.88
CA GLY A 817 -0.88 -4.27 -12.72
C GLY A 817 -1.78 -4.12 -11.48
N LYS A 818 -3.01 -3.63 -11.63
CA LYS A 818 -3.97 -3.52 -10.50
C LYS A 818 -4.42 -4.87 -9.93
N LEU A 819 -4.22 -5.96 -10.67
CA LEU A 819 -4.40 -7.33 -10.19
C LEU A 819 -3.12 -7.95 -9.60
N GLY A 820 -2.04 -7.17 -9.48
CA GLY A 820 -0.71 -7.63 -9.08
C GLY A 820 -0.04 -8.57 -10.10
N LEU A 821 -0.60 -8.68 -11.31
CA LEU A 821 -0.08 -9.49 -12.40
C LEU A 821 0.89 -8.69 -13.27
N LYS A 822 1.77 -9.40 -13.98
CA LYS A 822 2.79 -8.80 -14.86
C LYS A 822 2.57 -9.19 -16.30
N SER A 823 2.90 -8.26 -17.22
CA SER A 823 3.08 -8.57 -18.64
C SER A 823 4.13 -9.67 -18.80
N GLN A 824 3.76 -10.80 -19.41
CA GLN A 824 4.63 -11.96 -19.56
C GLN A 824 4.10 -12.92 -20.64
N ARG A 825 5.00 -13.75 -21.20
CA ARG A 825 4.66 -14.87 -22.07
C ARG A 825 4.60 -16.17 -21.26
N LEU A 826 3.42 -16.79 -21.21
CA LEU A 826 3.22 -18.13 -20.66
C LEU A 826 3.39 -19.17 -21.78
N LEU A 827 4.10 -20.27 -21.51
CA LEU A 827 4.24 -21.39 -22.44
C LEU A 827 3.51 -22.62 -21.91
N GLY A 828 2.67 -23.26 -22.74
CA GLY A 828 2.04 -24.54 -22.41
C GLY A 828 3.07 -25.61 -22.10
N THR A 829 2.67 -26.65 -21.36
CA THR A 829 3.57 -27.69 -20.83
C THR A 829 4.47 -28.33 -21.87
N ASP A 830 3.97 -28.53 -23.08
CA ASP A 830 4.63 -29.34 -24.09
C ASP A 830 5.73 -28.50 -24.75
N ALA A 831 5.41 -27.24 -25.06
CA ALA A 831 6.38 -26.21 -25.49
C ALA A 831 7.39 -25.87 -24.38
N LEU A 832 6.95 -25.85 -23.12
CA LEU A 832 7.82 -25.51 -21.99
C LEU A 832 8.85 -26.60 -21.70
N PHE A 833 8.55 -27.88 -21.94
CA PHE A 833 9.46 -29.00 -21.69
C PHE A 833 10.08 -29.63 -22.95
N ASN A 834 9.74 -29.12 -24.14
CA ASN A 834 10.10 -29.69 -25.44
C ASN A 834 9.74 -31.19 -25.52
N LEU A 835 8.50 -31.50 -25.12
CA LEU A 835 7.96 -32.85 -25.15
C LEU A 835 7.39 -33.13 -26.54
N ASP A 836 8.24 -33.64 -27.43
CA ASP A 836 7.78 -34.22 -28.68
C ASP A 836 6.84 -35.41 -28.39
N ASP A 837 5.75 -35.50 -29.16
CA ASP A 837 4.73 -36.56 -29.08
C ASP A 837 5.23 -37.93 -29.61
N ASP A 838 6.51 -38.03 -30.01
CA ASP A 838 7.08 -39.20 -30.68
C ASP A 838 7.85 -40.14 -29.74
N ASP A 839 7.38 -41.39 -29.65
CA ASP A 839 7.87 -42.50 -28.81
C ASP A 839 9.32 -42.98 -29.13
N ASP A 840 10.00 -42.39 -30.12
CA ASP A 840 11.26 -42.91 -30.70
C ASP A 840 12.53 -42.37 -30.01
N ARG A 841 12.66 -42.62 -28.70
CA ARG A 841 13.90 -42.37 -27.92
C ARG A 841 15.04 -43.36 -28.26
N ASN A 842 15.43 -43.44 -29.54
CA ASN A 842 16.52 -44.30 -30.00
C ASN A 842 17.27 -43.77 -31.25
N SER A 843 17.52 -42.46 -31.32
CA SER A 843 18.55 -41.87 -32.17
C SER A 843 19.73 -41.37 -31.33
N SER A 844 20.94 -41.55 -31.86
CA SER A 844 22.15 -40.85 -31.41
C SER A 844 21.94 -39.33 -31.44
N SER A 845 22.58 -38.59 -30.53
CA SER A 845 22.53 -37.12 -30.41
C SER A 845 22.70 -36.43 -31.78
N THR A 846 21.58 -36.11 -32.41
CA THR A 846 21.52 -35.43 -33.70
C THR A 846 21.32 -33.94 -33.51
N GLU A 847 21.42 -33.19 -34.61
CA GLU A 847 21.24 -31.73 -34.65
C GLU A 847 19.88 -31.24 -34.11
N SER A 848 18.93 -32.17 -33.90
CA SER A 848 17.63 -32.04 -33.25
C SER A 848 17.69 -31.65 -31.77
N ASP A 849 18.76 -32.02 -31.08
CA ASP A 849 18.84 -31.92 -29.60
C ASP A 849 19.49 -30.60 -29.14
N LEU A 850 19.77 -29.70 -30.09
CA LEU A 850 20.44 -28.41 -29.87
C LEU A 850 19.41 -27.29 -29.62
N GLY A 851 19.75 -26.37 -28.71
CA GLY A 851 18.91 -25.23 -28.36
C GLY A 851 18.05 -25.42 -27.10
N GLY A 852 16.81 -24.91 -27.13
CA GLY A 852 15.83 -25.02 -26.04
C GLY A 852 15.35 -23.70 -25.43
N VAL A 853 14.63 -23.78 -24.31
CA VAL A 853 13.97 -22.64 -23.63
C VAL A 853 14.91 -21.95 -22.63
N PHE A 854 15.22 -20.66 -22.85
CA PHE A 854 16.08 -19.85 -22.00
C PHE A 854 15.34 -18.63 -21.44
N ALA A 855 15.18 -18.60 -20.11
CA ALA A 855 14.54 -17.52 -19.37
C ALA A 855 15.58 -16.58 -18.75
N PHE A 856 15.54 -15.31 -19.13
CA PHE A 856 16.49 -14.28 -18.67
C PHE A 856 16.13 -13.67 -17.31
N LYS A 857 14.90 -13.90 -16.80
CA LYS A 857 14.39 -13.38 -15.50
C LYS A 857 14.40 -11.84 -15.38
N LEU A 858 14.25 -11.14 -16.50
CA LEU A 858 14.20 -9.67 -16.56
C LEU A 858 12.86 -9.09 -16.06
N ASP A 859 11.96 -9.94 -15.57
CA ASP A 859 10.66 -9.63 -14.96
C ASP A 859 10.72 -9.42 -13.44
N GLY A 860 11.91 -9.44 -12.83
CA GLY A 860 12.14 -9.07 -11.43
C GLY A 860 11.89 -7.58 -11.13
N PRO A 861 12.02 -7.15 -9.86
CA PRO A 861 11.89 -5.74 -9.46
C PRO A 861 13.12 -4.88 -9.86
N LEU A 862 13.50 -4.90 -11.15
CA LEU A 862 14.74 -4.32 -11.68
C LEU A 862 14.67 -2.79 -11.82
N GLY A 863 15.69 -2.08 -11.37
CA GLY A 863 15.77 -0.63 -11.43
C GLY A 863 16.88 -0.05 -10.55
N LEU A 864 17.10 1.25 -10.71
CA LEU A 864 18.26 1.96 -10.15
C LEU A 864 17.86 3.17 -9.31
N GLN A 865 16.62 3.22 -8.81
CA GLN A 865 16.10 4.38 -8.06
C GLN A 865 16.75 4.57 -6.69
N ASP A 866 17.14 3.48 -6.03
CA ASP A 866 17.90 3.44 -4.78
C ASP A 866 19.08 2.45 -4.89
N ARG A 867 19.98 2.46 -3.89
CA ARG A 867 21.20 1.64 -3.91
C ARG A 867 20.95 0.14 -3.71
N GLN A 868 19.97 -0.24 -2.89
CA GLN A 868 19.65 -1.65 -2.61
C GLN A 868 19.04 -2.30 -3.86
N THR A 869 18.09 -1.63 -4.50
CA THR A 869 17.55 -2.05 -5.80
C THR A 869 18.63 -2.06 -6.88
N ALA A 870 19.53 -1.07 -6.93
CA ALA A 870 20.63 -1.06 -7.90
C ALA A 870 21.58 -2.26 -7.73
N ALA A 871 21.93 -2.62 -6.49
CA ALA A 871 22.78 -3.78 -6.18
C ALA A 871 22.09 -5.13 -6.53
N PHE A 872 20.81 -5.28 -6.17
CA PHE A 872 19.99 -6.42 -6.59
C PHE A 872 19.91 -6.53 -8.11
N THR A 873 19.66 -5.40 -8.78
CA THR A 873 19.54 -5.31 -10.24
C THR A 873 20.83 -5.67 -10.95
N LEU A 874 21.98 -5.23 -10.43
CA LEU A 874 23.30 -5.61 -10.96
C LEU A 874 23.48 -7.14 -10.95
N THR A 875 23.12 -7.80 -9.83
CA THR A 875 23.17 -9.26 -9.70
C THR A 875 22.26 -9.96 -10.71
N GLN A 876 21.02 -9.50 -10.88
CA GLN A 876 20.07 -10.08 -11.83
C GLN A 876 20.52 -9.90 -13.30
N ILE A 877 21.07 -8.73 -13.66
CA ILE A 877 21.63 -8.50 -15.00
C ILE A 877 22.84 -9.41 -15.25
N GLN A 878 23.67 -9.67 -14.25
CA GLN A 878 24.76 -10.65 -14.34
C GLN A 878 24.25 -12.09 -14.52
N GLU A 879 23.15 -12.49 -13.88
CA GLU A 879 22.47 -13.76 -14.17
C GLU A 879 21.93 -13.83 -15.60
N ALA A 880 21.33 -12.75 -16.11
CA ALA A 880 20.83 -12.66 -17.47
C ALA A 880 21.97 -12.77 -18.52
N ILE A 881 23.11 -12.11 -18.27
CA ILE A 881 24.32 -12.23 -19.10
C ILE A 881 24.79 -13.69 -19.16
N ASN A 882 24.83 -14.37 -18.01
CA ASN A 882 25.16 -15.80 -17.94
C ASN A 882 24.13 -16.66 -18.69
N THR A 883 22.85 -16.28 -18.70
CA THR A 883 21.82 -16.95 -19.51
C THR A 883 22.08 -16.81 -21.02
N SER A 884 22.45 -15.63 -21.52
CA SER A 884 22.80 -15.45 -22.94
C SER A 884 23.97 -16.36 -23.36
N GLN A 885 24.97 -16.49 -22.49
CA GLN A 885 26.09 -17.40 -22.72
C GLN A 885 25.68 -18.89 -22.69
N ARG A 886 24.69 -19.27 -21.87
CA ARG A 886 24.14 -20.64 -21.84
C ARG A 886 23.31 -20.94 -23.10
N ALA A 887 22.50 -19.99 -23.56
CA ALA A 887 21.73 -20.10 -24.79
C ALA A 887 22.65 -20.38 -25.98
N PHE A 888 23.67 -19.54 -26.20
CA PHE A 888 24.68 -19.79 -27.25
C PHE A 888 25.39 -21.14 -27.10
N ARG A 889 25.79 -21.54 -25.88
CA ARG A 889 26.45 -22.84 -25.65
C ARG A 889 25.57 -24.04 -26.00
N SER A 890 24.25 -23.92 -25.98
CA SER A 890 23.32 -24.99 -26.35
C SER A 890 23.19 -25.23 -27.86
N LEU A 891 23.65 -24.28 -28.68
CA LEU A 891 23.67 -24.39 -30.15
C LEU A 891 24.84 -25.25 -30.67
N SER A 892 25.78 -25.60 -29.80
CA SER A 892 26.94 -26.43 -30.12
C SER A 892 26.84 -27.78 -29.41
N PRO A 893 27.08 -28.93 -30.09
CA PRO A 893 27.11 -30.24 -29.45
C PRO A 893 28.08 -30.28 -28.27
N SER A 894 27.71 -30.93 -27.18
CA SER A 894 28.56 -30.92 -26.00
C SER A 894 29.85 -31.72 -26.26
N ILE A 895 30.92 -31.35 -25.54
CA ILE A 895 32.16 -32.13 -25.55
C ILE A 895 31.91 -33.56 -25.03
N LEU A 896 30.85 -33.78 -24.25
CA LEU A 896 30.45 -35.10 -23.77
C LEU A 896 29.76 -35.95 -24.85
N ASP A 897 28.91 -35.36 -25.70
CA ASP A 897 28.23 -36.08 -26.79
C ASP A 897 29.23 -36.49 -27.87
N THR A 898 30.11 -35.56 -28.25
CA THR A 898 31.23 -35.84 -29.17
C THR A 898 32.23 -36.85 -28.62
N LEU A 899 32.37 -36.98 -27.29
CA LEU A 899 33.10 -38.09 -26.64
C LEU A 899 32.28 -39.39 -26.62
N GLY A 900 30.96 -39.32 -26.46
CA GLY A 900 30.03 -40.45 -26.51
C GLY A 900 30.05 -41.14 -27.87
N ASP A 901 29.90 -40.38 -28.95
CA ASP A 901 29.98 -40.89 -30.33
C ASP A 901 31.37 -41.46 -30.66
N GLN A 902 32.45 -40.84 -30.16
CA GLN A 902 33.81 -41.38 -30.28
C GLN A 902 34.01 -42.69 -29.48
N LEU A 903 33.22 -42.93 -28.43
CA LEU A 903 33.26 -44.15 -27.63
C LEU A 903 32.31 -45.25 -28.16
N GLY A 904 31.25 -44.90 -28.88
CA GLY A 904 30.38 -45.84 -29.59
C GLY A 904 31.06 -46.58 -30.75
N GLY A 905 32.12 -45.97 -31.32
CA GLY A 905 32.92 -46.53 -32.41
C GLY A 905 33.90 -47.64 -32.02
N SER A 906 33.40 -48.87 -31.82
CA SER A 906 34.14 -50.16 -31.86
C SER A 906 35.64 -50.16 -31.52
N ALA A 907 35.96 -50.52 -30.27
CA ALA A 907 37.33 -50.52 -29.74
C ALA A 907 38.35 -51.43 -30.49
N SER A 908 39.50 -50.85 -30.87
CA SER A 908 40.76 -51.59 -31.06
C SER A 908 41.99 -50.64 -31.05
N GLY A 909 42.29 -50.02 -29.91
CA GLY A 909 43.48 -49.20 -29.71
C GLY A 909 43.94 -49.19 -28.25
N VAL A 910 45.24 -49.20 -28.00
CA VAL A 910 45.79 -49.11 -26.64
C VAL A 910 45.49 -47.72 -26.09
N VAL A 911 44.75 -47.65 -24.97
CA VAL A 911 44.37 -46.37 -24.33
C VAL A 911 45.62 -45.55 -24.01
N PRO A 912 45.77 -44.32 -24.55
CA PRO A 912 46.88 -43.44 -24.25
C PRO A 912 47.02 -43.21 -22.74
N THR A 913 48.26 -43.25 -22.22
CA THR A 913 48.55 -43.12 -20.78
C THR A 913 47.94 -41.85 -20.16
N ARG A 914 47.82 -40.76 -20.94
CA ARG A 914 47.16 -39.51 -20.52
C ARG A 914 45.69 -39.73 -20.11
N LEU A 915 44.95 -40.55 -20.85
CA LEU A 915 43.53 -40.84 -20.57
C LEU A 915 43.37 -41.80 -19.39
N GLN A 916 44.31 -42.73 -19.18
CA GLN A 916 44.35 -43.54 -17.96
C GLN A 916 44.61 -42.66 -16.71
N SER A 917 45.52 -41.69 -16.80
CA SER A 917 45.77 -40.72 -15.72
C SER A 917 44.59 -39.77 -15.49
N GLN A 918 43.88 -39.34 -16.55
CA GLN A 918 42.65 -38.53 -16.39
C GLN A 918 41.53 -39.34 -15.73
N LEU A 919 41.31 -40.60 -16.15
CA LEU A 919 40.32 -41.48 -15.53
C LEU A 919 40.65 -41.76 -14.05
N ALA A 920 41.93 -41.94 -13.72
CA ALA A 920 42.40 -42.06 -12.33
C ALA A 920 42.13 -40.78 -11.50
N ASN A 921 42.31 -39.59 -12.09
CA ASN A 921 42.00 -38.33 -11.42
C ASN A 921 40.49 -38.10 -11.24
N TYR A 922 39.66 -38.41 -12.25
CA TYR A 922 38.21 -38.27 -12.13
C TYR A 922 37.61 -39.30 -11.15
N SER A 923 38.07 -40.55 -11.16
CA SER A 923 37.67 -41.55 -10.15
C SER A 923 38.16 -41.21 -8.74
N ALA A 924 39.33 -40.59 -8.59
CA ALA A 924 39.78 -40.06 -7.30
C ALA A 924 38.96 -38.84 -6.84
N ALA A 925 38.54 -37.95 -7.75
CA ALA A 925 37.68 -36.82 -7.44
C ALA A 925 36.25 -37.27 -7.07
N LEU A 926 35.67 -38.21 -7.84
CA LEU A 926 34.38 -38.82 -7.55
C LEU A 926 34.40 -39.59 -6.22
N SER A 927 35.46 -40.34 -5.95
CA SER A 927 35.64 -41.03 -4.65
C SER A 927 35.71 -40.04 -3.49
N ARG A 928 36.29 -38.85 -3.68
CA ARG A 928 36.33 -37.79 -2.65
C ARG A 928 34.95 -37.15 -2.44
N LEU A 929 34.20 -36.93 -3.52
CA LEU A 929 32.81 -36.44 -3.46
C LEU A 929 31.91 -37.44 -2.73
N GLN A 930 32.03 -38.73 -3.07
CA GLN A 930 31.26 -39.82 -2.44
C GLN A 930 31.72 -40.11 -1.00
N SER A 931 33.01 -39.96 -0.66
CA SER A 931 33.47 -40.04 0.73
C SER A 931 33.11 -38.79 1.56
N GLY A 932 32.63 -37.72 0.92
CA GLY A 932 32.13 -36.52 1.58
C GLY A 932 30.69 -36.63 2.09
N SER A 933 29.93 -37.66 1.69
CA SER A 933 28.56 -37.85 2.17
C SER A 933 28.54 -38.47 3.58
N GLY A 934 28.73 -37.62 4.58
CA GLY A 934 28.64 -37.95 6.00
C GLY A 934 27.62 -37.09 6.74
N SER A 935 26.36 -37.55 6.76
CA SER A 935 25.23 -37.08 7.60
C SER A 935 24.49 -35.79 7.17
N GLY A 936 23.24 -35.98 6.69
CA GLY A 936 22.17 -34.98 6.63
C GLY A 936 22.28 -33.93 5.50
N GLY A 937 21.25 -33.62 4.73
CA GLY A 937 19.86 -34.12 4.77
C GLY A 937 18.91 -33.17 4.04
N PHE A 938 19.05 -33.03 2.71
CA PHE A 938 18.21 -32.15 1.89
C PHE A 938 17.22 -32.98 1.06
N PHE A 939 15.92 -32.70 1.21
CA PHE A 939 14.82 -32.80 0.24
C PHE A 939 13.48 -32.66 0.99
N ILE A 940 12.92 -31.45 1.03
CA ILE A 940 11.78 -31.00 0.20
C ILE A 940 11.90 -29.46 0.13
#